data_AF-A0A8U0A8L5-F1
#
_entry.id   AF-A0A8U0A8L5-F1
#
_cell.length_a   1.000
_cell.length_b   1.000
_cell.length_c   1.000
_cell.angle_alpha   90.00
_cell.angle_beta   90.00
_cell.angle_gamma   90.00
#
_symmetry.space_group_name_H-M   'P 1'
#
loop_
_entity.id
_entity.type
_entity.pdbx_description
1 polymer ?
#
loop_
_entity_poly.entity_id
_entity_poly.type
_entity_poly.pdbx_seq_one_letter_code
_entity_poly.pdbx_strand_id
1 'polypeptide(L)'
;MTAPFIGMLGAGQQAGDGSISSTPSSAYQNIDDGQDHSNLNGPIEQSTRPDQPGATIDPALTKSEGTVTVVVRLETADVPMTASRQAAIQSLKRHAQQTQRPVLRVANQNGDGVTVLSRLWIANAVLLEVDKNDVSLQSIAQIEGVKRLHANFELGLPQPMTSETDDGNVGTLNTNRAGATATYNTTYGLDQIHATEVWNEYDTMGQGVKVAVLDTGVDIDHPDIDLYTTNESNETYPGGWAEFDSNGTRVKGSVPHDTDQHGTHTSGTVSGGNTSGEYIGVAPDVSLMHGLVLPDGEGTFTQIAAGMQWAVANDADVVSMSFGSWGYHSALIEPTQNIEAAGAIPVAATGNFGGGNSDSPGNVYDAVAVGASNETRGIASFSSGEVVNTPEDWGEDAPDDWPDSYVVPDVAAPGVDVKSAIPGDDYAELSGTSMATPHTAGTVALMLSAAGGDLPTGEIKSTLFETAFKPEECSPSCDPRDGNDTRYGAGIINATAATDRVAAQSGITGTVTDASGAPIEDAAVSTPSFTVETNASGQYILRARPGTYDVSATAFGYENATASVTVENGTFTTQNFTLVDALGVRIVSGQPPVVEGGESASVTAEVANLDTYTAELTGNYSPTDATLYVNGIQQPFGEPIFLGGYSGDLNVAVETTSGTAGELSVTHTFHGEGDTIERTTGPTEVFAEVTDIAVVDSDQNFGDQVVTVLEEELPAQYRITLLEDQNAMEGVGAYDTFVMQDVDPADLNVQAFVAATDSPATGVVWLDNWGSDSNAIRELSNATGDPARRNQSNTGSATAIYNVTKSHPIFEDVAEPGETVAVHNMFWSARSWFTNYSGQVIATVGAPIAGQSGPAVAVDPQTRTVLAATLGRAQGIENEHFYEPADQILANAVEYASRCPPVCSPRDSHPRSNQTRMRLVTVVDE
;
A
#
# COMPACT_ATOMS: atom_id res chain seq x y z
N MET A 1 6.67 -18.35 54.70
CA MET A 1 6.26 -18.08 56.09
C MET A 1 6.39 -16.59 56.35
N THR A 2 5.25 -15.91 56.43
CA THR A 2 4.95 -14.68 57.21
C THR A 2 6.11 -13.74 57.60
N ALA A 3 6.21 -12.59 56.90
CA ALA A 3 6.15 -11.18 57.37
C ALA A 3 6.96 -10.72 58.63
N PRO A 4 7.15 -9.40 58.90
CA PRO A 4 7.18 -8.20 58.04
C PRO A 4 8.35 -7.22 58.35
N PHE A 5 8.38 -6.11 57.61
CA PHE A 5 9.17 -4.88 57.81
C PHE A 5 8.43 -3.86 58.73
N ILE A 6 9.16 -3.23 59.66
CA ILE A 6 8.96 -1.88 60.28
C ILE A 6 10.37 -1.48 60.80
N GLY A 7 10.96 -0.29 60.67
CA GLY A 7 10.60 1.02 60.13
C GLY A 7 11.65 2.07 60.58
N MET A 8 11.50 3.29 60.05
CA MET A 8 11.94 4.60 60.57
C MET A 8 13.39 5.12 60.44
N LEU A 9 13.50 6.17 59.59
CA LEU A 9 13.91 7.57 59.88
C LEU A 9 15.25 7.88 60.58
N GLY A 10 16.01 8.81 59.97
CA GLY A 10 16.79 9.80 60.71
C GLY A 10 17.90 10.52 59.92
N ALA A 11 17.66 11.82 59.65
CA ALA A 11 18.55 13.01 59.63
C ALA A 11 20.09 12.84 59.46
N GLY A 12 20.86 13.66 58.74
CA GLY A 12 20.76 15.05 58.27
C GLY A 12 22.18 15.68 58.24
N GLN A 13 22.33 16.85 57.59
CA GLN A 13 23.47 17.81 57.65
C GLN A 13 24.80 17.41 56.96
N GLN A 14 25.59 18.29 56.31
CA GLN A 14 25.59 19.74 56.13
C GLN A 14 26.52 20.15 54.95
N ALA A 15 26.26 21.34 54.41
CA ALA A 15 26.88 22.12 53.33
C ALA A 15 28.43 22.19 53.19
N GLY A 16 28.87 22.45 51.96
CA GLY A 16 30.18 23.02 51.58
C GLY A 16 30.14 23.66 50.18
N ASP A 17 30.49 24.94 50.13
CA ASP A 17 30.43 25.95 49.05
C ASP A 17 31.36 25.71 47.83
N GLY A 18 31.02 26.27 46.67
CA GLY A 18 31.89 26.38 45.49
C GLY A 18 31.15 26.73 44.19
N SER A 19 30.93 28.01 43.92
CA SER A 19 30.43 28.58 42.65
C SER A 19 31.29 28.26 41.43
N ILE A 20 30.68 28.04 40.25
CA ILE A 20 30.96 28.68 38.93
C ILE A 20 29.92 28.19 37.88
N SER A 21 29.63 29.07 36.93
CA SER A 21 28.56 29.07 35.91
C SER A 21 28.50 27.90 34.93
N SER A 22 27.29 27.52 34.51
CA SER A 22 26.70 27.72 33.17
C SER A 22 25.53 26.75 32.96
N THR A 23 24.34 27.26 32.67
CA THR A 23 23.19 26.51 32.11
C THR A 23 23.50 26.07 30.67
N PRO A 24 22.97 24.93 30.18
CA PRO A 24 21.57 24.90 29.71
C PRO A 24 20.75 23.64 30.09
N SER A 25 19.43 23.87 30.09
CA SER A 25 18.28 22.97 29.82
C SER A 25 18.28 21.49 30.27
N SER A 26 17.34 21.19 31.17
CA SER A 26 16.58 19.93 31.28
C SER A 26 15.20 20.31 31.83
N ALA A 27 14.05 19.72 31.47
CA ALA A 27 13.75 18.30 31.27
C ALA A 27 12.43 18.18 30.46
N TYR A 28 12.31 17.31 29.45
CA TYR A 28 11.96 15.88 29.53
C TYR A 28 11.02 15.49 30.69
N GLN A 29 9.71 15.45 30.43
CA GLN A 29 8.73 14.62 31.14
C GLN A 29 7.61 14.13 30.21
N ASN A 30 7.83 12.97 29.59
CA ASN A 30 6.79 11.98 29.33
C ASN A 30 7.02 10.81 30.29
N ILE A 31 6.25 10.73 31.37
CA ILE A 31 6.09 9.52 32.18
C ILE A 31 4.64 9.47 32.67
N ASP A 32 3.88 8.52 32.13
CA ASP A 32 3.18 7.52 32.93
C ASP A 32 3.36 6.20 32.14
N ASP A 33 4.49 5.52 32.33
CA ASP A 33 4.54 4.25 33.06
C ASP A 33 5.96 4.02 33.62
N GLY A 34 6.07 3.76 34.93
CA GLY A 34 7.36 3.70 35.61
C GLY A 34 8.28 2.54 35.19
N GLN A 35 9.48 2.85 34.68
CA GLN A 35 10.64 1.94 34.61
C GLN A 35 11.99 2.69 34.69
N ASP A 36 13.00 2.00 35.21
CA ASP A 36 14.32 2.44 35.70
C ASP A 36 15.30 2.94 34.61
N HIS A 37 15.92 4.10 34.84
CA HIS A 37 16.86 4.78 33.93
C HIS A 37 18.36 4.47 34.20
N SER A 38 18.71 3.46 35.00
CA SER A 38 20.09 3.32 35.49
C SER A 38 20.91 2.14 34.91
N ASN A 39 21.27 2.18 33.61
CA ASN A 39 22.58 1.69 33.13
C ASN A 39 22.79 1.88 31.60
N LEU A 40 23.55 2.89 31.19
CA LEU A 40 23.96 3.10 29.79
C LEU A 40 25.48 2.95 29.54
N ASN A 41 26.25 2.48 30.53
CA ASN A 41 27.72 2.49 30.50
C ASN A 41 28.38 1.11 30.37
N GLY A 42 28.05 0.35 29.31
CA GLY A 42 28.84 -0.83 28.89
C GLY A 42 29.87 -0.46 27.80
N PRO A 43 31.06 -1.11 27.73
CA PRO A 43 32.08 -0.81 26.73
C PRO A 43 31.68 -1.24 25.31
N ILE A 44 32.18 -0.49 24.32
CA ILE A 44 31.81 -0.50 22.90
C ILE A 44 32.72 -1.46 22.11
N GLU A 45 32.13 -2.44 21.39
CA GLU A 45 32.69 -2.90 20.12
C GLU A 45 31.96 -2.15 19.00
N GLN A 46 32.69 -1.32 18.23
CA GLN A 46 32.20 -0.79 16.96
C GLN A 46 32.14 -1.95 15.98
N SER A 47 31.00 -2.64 15.92
CA SER A 47 30.72 -3.63 14.88
C SER A 47 29.90 -2.97 13.78
N THR A 48 30.56 -2.29 12.85
CA THR A 48 29.98 -2.04 11.52
C THR A 48 29.94 -3.37 10.78
N ARG A 49 28.77 -4.00 10.63
CA ARG A 49 28.59 -5.13 9.71
C ARG A 49 28.33 -4.57 8.31
N PRO A 50 29.15 -4.89 7.29
CA PRO A 50 28.99 -4.36 5.93
C PRO A 50 27.83 -4.95 5.11
N ASP A 51 27.09 -5.93 5.64
CA ASP A 51 26.20 -6.80 4.86
C ASP A 51 24.69 -6.65 5.19
N GLN A 52 24.24 -5.50 5.70
CA GLN A 52 22.81 -5.19 5.78
C GLN A 52 22.41 -4.38 4.53
N PRO A 53 21.31 -4.71 3.82
CA PRO A 53 20.74 -3.79 2.85
C PRO A 53 20.51 -2.45 3.54
N GLY A 54 21.04 -1.37 2.95
CA GLY A 54 21.01 -0.04 3.58
C GLY A 54 19.58 0.42 3.77
N ALA A 55 19.28 1.03 4.92
CA ALA A 55 17.97 1.64 5.13
C ALA A 55 17.66 2.66 4.03
N THR A 56 16.44 2.63 3.51
CA THR A 56 16.01 3.57 2.46
C THR A 56 15.83 4.97 3.05
N ILE A 57 16.17 6.01 2.29
CA ILE A 57 15.95 7.40 2.69
C ILE A 57 15.03 8.02 1.66
N ASP A 58 13.86 8.47 2.10
CA ASP A 58 12.89 9.18 1.29
C ASP A 58 13.53 10.42 0.62
N PRO A 59 13.45 10.53 -0.71
CA PRO A 59 13.99 11.67 -1.47
C PRO A 59 13.47 13.03 -0.99
N ALA A 60 12.27 13.12 -0.42
CA ALA A 60 11.75 14.37 0.14
C ALA A 60 12.64 14.91 1.28
N LEU A 61 13.35 14.04 2.01
CA LEU A 61 14.27 14.42 3.07
C LEU A 61 15.64 14.89 2.56
N THR A 62 16.05 14.49 1.36
CA THR A 62 17.34 14.91 0.78
C THR A 62 17.24 16.31 0.17
N LYS A 63 16.10 16.65 -0.44
CA LYS A 63 15.81 17.95 -1.09
C LYS A 63 15.72 19.17 -0.14
N SER A 64 15.56 18.97 1.17
CA SER A 64 15.40 20.05 2.17
C SER A 64 16.73 20.52 2.78
N GLU A 65 17.01 21.83 2.83
CA GLU A 65 18.22 22.38 3.47
C GLU A 65 18.01 22.72 4.96
N GLY A 66 19.06 22.56 5.77
CA GLY A 66 19.06 22.94 7.18
C GLY A 66 18.47 21.87 8.11
N THR A 67 17.63 22.30 9.05
CA THR A 67 17.00 21.42 10.04
C THR A 67 15.75 20.78 9.45
N VAL A 68 15.67 19.45 9.52
CA VAL A 68 14.57 18.66 8.94
C VAL A 68 13.97 17.71 9.97
N THR A 69 12.67 17.45 9.84
CA THR A 69 11.96 16.45 10.65
C THR A 69 11.94 15.12 9.90
N VAL A 70 12.41 14.06 10.55
CA VAL A 70 12.64 12.74 9.95
C VAL A 70 11.94 11.69 10.79
N VAL A 71 11.08 10.89 10.16
CA VAL A 71 10.54 9.67 10.76
C VAL A 71 11.52 8.54 10.50
N VAL A 72 12.13 8.02 11.56
CA VAL A 72 13.00 6.84 11.52
C VAL A 72 12.14 5.60 11.77
N ARG A 73 12.01 4.72 10.77
CA ARG A 73 11.34 3.42 10.87
C ARG A 73 12.33 2.31 11.17
N LEU A 74 11.93 1.42 12.07
CA LEU A 74 12.73 0.29 12.51
C LEU A 74 12.03 -1.02 12.16
N GLU A 75 12.74 -2.13 12.34
CA GLU A 75 12.21 -3.48 12.14
C GLU A 75 10.84 -3.69 12.80
N THR A 76 9.86 -4.18 12.04
CA THR A 76 8.49 -4.42 12.54
C THR A 76 8.47 -5.48 13.62
N ALA A 77 7.44 -5.47 14.47
CA ALA A 77 7.27 -6.47 15.50
C ALA A 77 6.49 -7.67 14.95
N ASP A 78 6.95 -8.88 15.24
CA ASP A 78 6.14 -10.08 15.06
C ASP A 78 5.16 -10.22 16.23
N VAL A 79 3.87 -10.01 15.96
CA VAL A 79 2.79 -10.14 16.94
C VAL A 79 1.78 -11.18 16.42
N PRO A 80 1.72 -12.37 17.04
CA PRO A 80 0.75 -13.37 16.64
C PRO A 80 -0.67 -12.84 16.82
N MET A 81 -1.54 -13.01 15.82
CA MET A 81 -2.98 -12.67 15.89
C MET A 81 -3.71 -13.39 17.03
N THR A 82 -3.16 -14.50 17.53
CA THR A 82 -3.70 -15.25 18.69
C THR A 82 -3.34 -14.62 20.04
N ALA A 83 -2.50 -13.58 20.07
CA ALA A 83 -2.15 -12.90 21.30
C ALA A 83 -3.37 -12.15 21.86
N SER A 84 -3.60 -12.25 23.17
CA SER A 84 -4.57 -11.36 23.83
C SER A 84 -4.17 -9.89 23.59
N ARG A 85 -5.14 -8.98 23.45
CA ARG A 85 -4.93 -7.51 23.31
C ARG A 85 -3.77 -6.98 24.17
N GLN A 86 -3.77 -7.30 25.47
CA GLN A 86 -2.72 -6.83 26.40
C GLN A 86 -1.33 -7.40 26.07
N ALA A 87 -1.26 -8.66 25.66
CA ALA A 87 -0.01 -9.30 25.26
C ALA A 87 0.54 -8.69 23.96
N ALA A 88 -0.33 -8.44 22.97
CA ALA A 88 0.00 -7.77 21.71
C ALA A 88 0.58 -6.37 21.97
N ILE A 89 -0.16 -5.50 22.67
CA ILE A 89 0.28 -4.13 23.02
C ILE A 89 1.61 -4.14 23.77
N GLN A 90 1.79 -5.06 24.71
CA GLN A 90 3.05 -5.18 25.46
C GLN A 90 4.19 -5.73 24.60
N SER A 91 3.92 -6.57 23.60
CA SER A 91 4.90 -7.01 22.62
C SER A 91 5.39 -5.84 21.79
N LEU A 92 4.46 -5.07 21.21
CA LEU A 92 4.76 -3.86 20.42
C LEU A 92 5.59 -2.85 21.21
N LYS A 93 5.15 -2.53 22.44
CA LYS A 93 5.89 -1.61 23.34
C LYS A 93 7.30 -2.12 23.66
N ARG A 94 7.47 -3.41 23.98
CA ARG A 94 8.80 -3.98 24.29
C ARG A 94 9.70 -4.00 23.06
N HIS A 95 9.16 -4.38 21.90
CA HIS A 95 9.91 -4.41 20.64
C HIS A 95 10.42 -3.02 20.30
N ALA A 96 9.52 -2.03 20.24
CA ALA A 96 9.88 -0.64 20.01
C ALA A 96 10.88 -0.11 21.04
N GLN A 97 10.73 -0.45 22.32
CA GLN A 97 11.71 -0.08 23.35
C GLN A 97 13.10 -0.68 23.11
N GLN A 98 13.20 -1.87 22.50
CA GLN A 98 14.46 -2.54 22.23
C GLN A 98 15.11 -2.03 20.96
N THR A 99 14.36 -1.98 19.86
CA THR A 99 14.84 -1.59 18.54
C THR A 99 15.20 -0.11 18.48
N GLN A 100 14.48 0.77 19.19
CA GLN A 100 14.76 2.22 19.13
C GLN A 100 16.03 2.63 19.91
N ARG A 101 16.61 1.75 20.75
CA ARG A 101 17.75 2.11 21.63
C ARG A 101 18.99 2.60 20.89
N PRO A 102 19.42 2.00 19.76
CA PRO A 102 20.54 2.51 18.98
C PRO A 102 20.28 3.94 18.48
N VAL A 103 19.10 4.22 17.94
CA VAL A 103 18.71 5.56 17.46
C VAL A 103 18.75 6.59 18.59
N LEU A 104 18.15 6.28 19.75
CA LEU A 104 18.16 7.16 20.92
C LEU A 104 19.57 7.42 21.47
N ARG A 105 20.47 6.44 21.36
CA ARG A 105 21.87 6.59 21.77
C ARG A 105 22.60 7.56 20.83
N VAL A 106 22.39 7.43 19.52
CA VAL A 106 23.00 8.32 18.53
C VAL A 106 22.47 9.73 18.68
N ALA A 107 21.17 9.92 18.91
CA ALA A 107 20.62 11.24 19.20
C ALA A 107 21.29 11.88 20.44
N ASN A 108 21.39 11.15 21.55
CA ASN A 108 22.09 11.63 22.76
C ASN A 108 23.59 11.94 22.54
N GLN A 109 24.27 11.26 21.61
CA GLN A 109 25.69 11.46 21.33
C GLN A 109 25.95 12.69 20.45
N ASN A 110 25.00 13.06 19.59
CA ASN A 110 25.13 14.19 18.67
C ASN A 110 24.70 15.53 19.27
N GLY A 111 24.22 15.54 20.52
CA GLY A 111 23.87 16.78 21.23
C GLY A 111 22.77 17.56 20.49
N ASP A 112 23.02 18.85 20.23
CA ASP A 112 22.03 19.75 19.61
C ASP A 112 21.78 19.45 18.11
N GLY A 113 22.59 18.62 17.46
CA GLY A 113 22.44 18.29 16.03
C GLY A 113 21.35 17.26 15.72
N VAL A 114 20.87 16.51 16.73
CA VAL A 114 19.76 15.55 16.59
C VAL A 114 18.88 15.59 17.84
N THR A 115 17.66 16.09 17.70
CA THR A 115 16.67 16.14 18.78
C THR A 115 15.62 15.06 18.58
N VAL A 116 15.37 14.25 19.62
CA VAL A 116 14.23 13.30 19.61
C VAL A 116 12.96 14.07 19.96
N LEU A 117 12.05 14.18 18.99
CA LEU A 117 10.76 14.86 19.15
C LEU A 117 9.70 13.92 19.73
N SER A 118 9.58 12.70 19.18
CA SER A 118 8.59 11.71 19.64
C SER A 118 9.01 10.27 19.35
N ARG A 119 8.29 9.33 19.98
CA ARG A 119 8.51 7.89 19.87
C ARG A 119 7.16 7.20 19.78
N LEU A 120 7.00 6.36 18.77
CA LEU A 120 5.75 5.67 18.46
C LEU A 120 6.02 4.16 18.48
N TRP A 121 5.32 3.43 19.34
CA TRP A 121 5.41 1.96 19.38
C TRP A 121 4.45 1.31 18.38
N ILE A 122 3.36 1.99 17.98
CA ILE A 122 2.39 1.45 17.02
C ILE A 122 2.96 1.39 15.59
N ALA A 123 3.92 2.23 15.25
CA ALA A 123 4.56 2.28 13.93
C ALA A 123 6.08 2.00 13.98
N ASN A 124 6.54 1.43 15.12
CA ASN A 124 7.94 1.33 15.53
C ASN A 124 8.84 2.46 15.01
N ALA A 125 8.48 3.70 15.34
CA ALA A 125 9.06 4.89 14.76
C ALA A 125 9.64 5.86 15.80
N VAL A 126 10.66 6.59 15.41
CA VAL A 126 11.21 7.72 16.18
C VAL A 126 11.19 8.97 15.30
N LEU A 127 10.56 10.03 15.77
CA LEU A 127 10.61 11.34 15.12
C LEU A 127 11.85 12.08 15.59
N LEU A 128 12.71 12.44 14.65
CA LEU A 128 13.92 13.22 14.90
C LEU A 128 13.81 14.58 14.22
N GLU A 129 14.28 15.61 14.89
CA GLU A 129 14.71 16.86 14.26
C GLU A 129 16.23 16.76 14.04
N VAL A 130 16.68 16.90 12.80
CA VAL A 130 18.08 16.70 12.40
C VAL A 130 18.61 17.95 11.73
N ASP A 131 19.66 18.55 12.29
CA ASP A 131 20.43 19.58 11.60
C ASP A 131 21.37 18.91 10.59
N LYS A 132 21.02 18.98 9.31
CA LYS A 132 21.79 18.36 8.22
C LYS A 132 23.19 18.95 8.05
N ASN A 133 23.47 20.13 8.64
CA ASN A 133 24.82 20.70 8.64
C ASN A 133 25.75 19.98 9.62
N ASP A 134 25.19 19.41 10.69
CA ASP A 134 25.93 18.75 11.76
C ASP A 134 25.89 17.22 11.65
N VAL A 135 24.76 16.65 11.21
CA VAL A 135 24.55 15.20 11.12
C VAL A 135 23.92 14.82 9.78
N SER A 136 24.56 13.89 9.05
CA SER A 136 24.01 13.39 7.80
C SER A 136 22.90 12.37 8.04
N LEU A 137 21.84 12.41 7.23
CA LEU A 137 20.77 11.41 7.26
C LEU A 137 21.30 10.00 6.96
N GLN A 138 22.34 9.87 6.13
CA GLN A 138 23.02 8.61 5.89
C GLN A 138 23.59 7.99 7.17
N SER A 139 24.11 8.80 8.10
CA SER A 139 24.63 8.29 9.37
C SER A 139 23.51 7.75 10.26
N ILE A 140 22.29 8.28 10.14
CA ILE A 140 21.10 7.79 10.84
C ILE A 140 20.58 6.51 10.18
N ALA A 141 20.55 6.46 8.85
CA ALA A 141 20.17 5.27 8.08
C ALA A 141 21.09 4.07 8.32
N GLN A 142 22.37 4.31 8.66
CA GLN A 142 23.34 3.27 9.00
C GLN A 142 23.25 2.76 10.44
N ILE A 143 22.35 3.32 11.26
CA ILE A 143 22.13 2.84 12.62
C ILE A 143 21.53 1.43 12.56
N GLU A 144 22.09 0.51 13.35
CA GLU A 144 21.59 -0.86 13.46
C GLU A 144 20.09 -0.89 13.76
N GLY A 145 19.33 -1.61 12.93
CA GLY A 145 17.88 -1.79 13.07
C GLY A 145 17.02 -0.72 12.38
N VAL A 146 17.61 0.33 11.81
CA VAL A 146 16.88 1.29 10.96
C VAL A 146 16.59 0.62 9.61
N LYS A 147 15.35 0.78 9.13
CA LYS A 147 14.86 0.22 7.87
C LYS A 147 14.56 1.28 6.84
N ARG A 148 14.00 2.41 7.28
CA ARG A 148 13.64 3.52 6.41
C ARG A 148 13.66 4.85 7.15
N LEU A 149 14.03 5.91 6.45
CA LEU A 149 13.81 7.31 6.86
C LEU A 149 12.78 7.91 5.92
N HIS A 150 11.70 8.48 6.43
CA HIS A 150 10.72 9.18 5.60
C HIS A 150 10.28 10.52 6.16
N ALA A 151 9.73 11.38 5.30
CA ALA A 151 9.16 12.65 5.72
C ALA A 151 7.99 12.43 6.69
N ASN A 152 7.80 13.37 7.62
CA ASN A 152 6.56 13.44 8.40
C ASN A 152 5.45 14.06 7.53
N PHE A 153 5.06 13.35 6.47
CA PHE A 153 4.10 13.82 5.47
C PHE A 153 2.71 14.05 6.08
N GLU A 154 1.89 14.83 5.39
CA GLU A 154 0.54 15.17 5.81
C GLU A 154 -0.49 14.26 5.15
N LEU A 155 -1.54 13.94 5.90
CA LEU A 155 -2.76 13.32 5.42
C LEU A 155 -3.91 14.30 5.71
N GLY A 156 -4.98 14.22 4.93
CA GLY A 156 -6.09 15.15 5.04
C GLY A 156 -7.45 14.46 5.02
N LEU A 157 -8.48 15.29 5.17
CA LEU A 157 -9.84 14.87 4.83
C LEU A 157 -9.90 14.49 3.34
N PRO A 158 -10.58 13.40 2.97
CA PRO A 158 -10.87 13.11 1.58
C PRO A 158 -11.72 14.29 1.07
N GLN A 159 -11.33 14.90 -0.05
CA GLN A 159 -11.90 16.17 -0.52
C GLN A 159 -13.44 16.15 -0.41
N PRO A 160 -14.06 17.02 0.43
CA PRO A 160 -15.50 17.00 0.62
C PRO A 160 -16.20 17.50 -0.64
N MET A 161 -17.20 16.76 -1.09
CA MET A 161 -17.99 17.14 -2.26
C MET A 161 -19.15 18.04 -1.84
N THR A 162 -19.26 19.23 -2.43
CA THR A 162 -20.48 20.03 -2.31
C THR A 162 -21.61 19.31 -3.05
N SER A 163 -22.69 18.98 -2.35
CA SER A 163 -23.97 18.43 -2.83
C SER A 163 -24.15 18.47 -4.35
N GLU A 164 -24.10 17.30 -5.00
CA GLU A 164 -24.40 17.20 -6.43
C GLU A 164 -25.89 17.52 -6.67
N THR A 165 -26.15 18.51 -7.52
CA THR A 165 -27.44 18.61 -8.19
C THR A 165 -27.49 17.55 -9.29
N ASP A 166 -28.11 16.41 -8.98
CA ASP A 166 -28.33 15.31 -9.91
C ASP A 166 -29.22 15.77 -11.10
N ASP A 167 -28.62 15.97 -12.26
CA ASP A 167 -29.31 16.26 -13.54
C ASP A 167 -29.58 14.92 -14.24
N GLY A 168 -30.54 14.15 -13.71
CA GLY A 168 -30.65 12.76 -14.15
C GLY A 168 -31.85 11.94 -13.67
N ASN A 169 -33.07 12.49 -13.77
CA ASN A 169 -34.34 11.72 -13.71
C ASN A 169 -34.86 11.40 -12.29
N VAL A 170 -35.23 12.46 -11.55
CA VAL A 170 -36.09 12.38 -10.36
C VAL A 170 -37.49 11.88 -10.76
N GLY A 171 -37.64 10.56 -10.82
CA GLY A 171 -38.93 9.91 -10.69
C GLY A 171 -39.35 10.02 -9.24
N THR A 172 -40.24 10.96 -8.92
CA THR A 172 -40.94 11.00 -7.62
C THR A 172 -41.62 9.66 -7.37
N LEU A 173 -40.98 8.78 -6.60
CA LEU A 173 -41.59 7.57 -6.07
C LEU A 173 -42.27 7.95 -4.76
N ASN A 174 -43.59 7.83 -4.76
CA ASN A 174 -44.42 7.97 -3.57
C ASN A 174 -43.89 7.09 -2.44
N THR A 175 -43.53 7.71 -1.33
CA THR A 175 -43.31 7.10 -0.01
C THR A 175 -44.58 6.37 0.43
N ASN A 176 -44.70 5.11 0.06
CA ASN A 176 -45.67 4.17 0.63
C ASN A 176 -45.14 2.75 0.49
N ARG A 177 -44.12 2.40 1.28
CA ARG A 177 -43.91 0.99 1.67
C ARG A 177 -44.44 0.80 3.08
N ALA A 178 -45.72 0.46 3.13
CA ALA A 178 -46.36 -0.10 4.32
C ALA A 178 -45.68 -1.42 4.66
N GLY A 179 -45.09 -1.55 5.86
CA GLY A 179 -44.52 -2.85 6.25
C GLY A 179 -43.64 -2.95 7.49
N ALA A 180 -43.46 -1.94 8.33
CA ALA A 180 -42.98 -2.11 9.71
C ALA A 180 -43.41 -0.87 10.51
N THR A 181 -43.89 -1.05 11.74
CA THR A 181 -44.14 0.07 12.65
C THR A 181 -42.79 0.65 13.07
N ALA A 182 -42.27 1.65 12.35
CA ALA A 182 -41.05 2.35 12.75
C ALA A 182 -41.26 2.93 14.15
N THR A 183 -40.51 2.40 15.12
CA THR A 183 -40.60 2.79 16.53
C THR A 183 -39.78 4.04 16.80
N TYR A 184 -38.81 4.33 15.93
CA TYR A 184 -37.90 5.47 15.99
C TYR A 184 -38.07 6.33 14.73
N ASN A 185 -37.81 7.63 14.86
CA ASN A 185 -37.63 8.55 13.74
C ASN A 185 -36.11 8.65 13.51
N THR A 186 -35.63 8.40 12.31
CA THR A 186 -34.22 8.11 12.00
C THR A 186 -33.82 8.75 10.66
N THR A 187 -32.53 9.03 10.49
CA THR A 187 -32.00 9.42 9.18
C THR A 187 -32.04 8.23 8.21
N TYR A 188 -32.01 8.51 6.90
CA TYR A 188 -32.06 7.46 5.88
C TYR A 188 -30.92 6.45 6.04
N GLY A 189 -29.75 6.89 6.52
CA GLY A 189 -28.57 6.05 6.67
C GLY A 189 -28.81 4.90 7.64
N LEU A 190 -29.37 5.21 8.81
CA LEU A 190 -29.76 4.22 9.83
C LEU A 190 -30.82 3.23 9.29
N ASP A 191 -31.77 3.73 8.50
CA ASP A 191 -32.80 2.90 7.86
C ASP A 191 -32.23 1.98 6.78
N GLN A 192 -31.30 2.48 5.97
CA GLN A 192 -30.68 1.73 4.88
C GLN A 192 -29.88 0.53 5.40
N ILE A 193 -29.18 0.70 6.52
CA ILE A 193 -28.34 -0.34 7.13
C ILE A 193 -29.09 -1.20 8.16
N HIS A 194 -30.38 -0.95 8.41
CA HIS A 194 -31.18 -1.67 9.40
C HIS A 194 -30.61 -1.60 10.83
N ALA A 195 -30.19 -0.41 11.28
CA ALA A 195 -29.62 -0.23 12.62
C ALA A 195 -30.66 -0.40 13.74
N THR A 196 -31.87 0.13 13.55
CA THR A 196 -32.88 0.18 14.61
C THR A 196 -33.47 -1.18 14.97
N GLU A 197 -33.44 -2.11 14.02
CA GLU A 197 -33.85 -3.49 14.23
C GLU A 197 -32.91 -4.18 15.23
N VAL A 198 -31.60 -3.88 15.23
CA VAL A 198 -30.67 -4.33 16.26
C VAL A 198 -31.07 -3.80 17.64
N TRP A 199 -31.40 -2.51 17.74
CA TRP A 199 -31.83 -1.88 18.99
C TRP A 199 -33.05 -2.58 19.60
N ASN A 200 -33.98 -2.99 18.74
CA ASN A 200 -35.22 -3.64 19.17
C ASN A 200 -35.02 -5.15 19.48
N GLU A 201 -34.24 -5.86 18.68
CA GLU A 201 -34.08 -7.32 18.81
C GLU A 201 -33.12 -7.69 19.94
N TYR A 202 -32.06 -6.91 20.14
CA TYR A 202 -30.98 -7.22 21.09
C TYR A 202 -30.96 -6.30 22.32
N ASP A 203 -31.85 -5.30 22.40
CA ASP A 203 -31.92 -4.32 23.50
C ASP A 203 -30.56 -3.65 23.75
N THR A 204 -29.83 -3.34 22.67
CA THR A 204 -28.54 -2.66 22.69
C THR A 204 -28.46 -1.52 21.67
N MET A 205 -27.80 -0.45 22.07
CA MET A 205 -27.43 0.71 21.23
C MET A 205 -25.91 0.89 21.20
N GLY A 206 -25.13 -0.16 21.48
CA GLY A 206 -23.66 -0.14 21.49
C GLY A 206 -23.03 -0.10 22.89
N GLN A 207 -23.81 -0.33 23.95
CA GLN A 207 -23.30 -0.27 25.33
C GLN A 207 -22.11 -1.20 25.53
N GLY A 208 -21.09 -0.71 26.25
CA GLY A 208 -19.91 -1.49 26.61
C GLY A 208 -18.82 -1.57 25.54
N VAL A 209 -19.04 -0.99 24.36
CA VAL A 209 -18.05 -0.93 23.28
C VAL A 209 -17.43 0.46 23.22
N LYS A 210 -16.11 0.54 23.05
CA LYS A 210 -15.37 1.79 22.85
C LYS A 210 -15.09 2.02 21.37
N VAL A 211 -15.54 3.16 20.84
CA VAL A 211 -15.26 3.58 19.46
C VAL A 211 -14.39 4.83 19.51
N ALA A 212 -13.19 4.76 18.94
CA ALA A 212 -12.31 5.90 18.77
C ALA A 212 -12.47 6.50 17.38
N VAL A 213 -12.90 7.76 17.31
CA VAL A 213 -12.93 8.57 16.10
C VAL A 213 -11.65 9.41 16.08
N LEU A 214 -10.83 9.25 15.04
CA LEU A 214 -9.61 10.04 14.84
C LEU A 214 -9.87 11.04 13.70
N ASP A 215 -9.97 12.33 14.02
CA ASP A 215 -10.51 13.35 13.10
C ASP A 215 -10.06 14.79 13.48
N THR A 216 -10.81 15.79 13.03
CA THR A 216 -10.65 17.26 13.19
C THR A 216 -11.09 17.81 14.54
N GLY A 217 -11.54 16.94 15.45
CA GLY A 217 -11.97 17.28 16.80
C GLY A 217 -13.48 17.06 16.99
N VAL A 218 -13.99 17.41 18.18
CA VAL A 218 -15.40 17.21 18.51
C VAL A 218 -15.93 18.32 19.39
N ASP A 219 -17.11 18.84 19.04
CA ASP A 219 -17.89 19.72 19.89
C ASP A 219 -18.64 18.90 20.96
N ILE A 220 -18.11 18.90 22.17
CA ILE A 220 -18.71 18.19 23.31
C ILE A 220 -19.89 18.94 23.94
N ASP A 221 -20.08 20.23 23.62
CA ASP A 221 -21.24 20.96 24.11
C ASP A 221 -22.49 20.63 23.27
N HIS A 222 -22.33 19.97 22.11
CA HIS A 222 -23.43 19.53 21.26
C HIS A 222 -24.33 18.50 21.97
N PRO A 223 -25.67 18.69 21.99
CA PRO A 223 -26.57 17.93 22.86
C PRO A 223 -26.75 16.45 22.49
N ASP A 224 -26.33 16.05 21.29
CA ASP A 224 -26.37 14.64 20.83
C ASP A 224 -25.03 13.91 20.99
N ILE A 225 -23.98 14.54 21.54
CA ILE A 225 -22.65 13.92 21.66
C ILE A 225 -22.23 13.86 23.13
N ASP A 226 -21.92 12.64 23.59
CA ASP A 226 -21.32 12.40 24.90
C ASP A 226 -20.02 11.59 24.73
N LEU A 227 -18.90 12.13 25.19
CA LEU A 227 -17.63 11.40 25.24
C LEU A 227 -17.57 10.48 26.47
N TYR A 228 -16.79 9.41 26.36
CA TYR A 228 -16.61 8.37 27.38
C TYR A 228 -16.41 8.95 28.80
N THR A 229 -15.51 9.94 28.98
CA THR A 229 -15.47 10.74 30.20
C THR A 229 -14.61 12.01 30.10
N THR A 230 -15.26 13.18 30.11
CA THR A 230 -14.61 14.50 30.23
C THR A 230 -14.59 15.04 31.66
N ASN A 231 -14.92 14.19 32.65
CA ASN A 231 -14.97 14.60 34.04
C ASN A 231 -13.57 14.58 34.66
N GLU A 232 -13.01 15.75 35.00
CA GLU A 232 -11.69 15.91 35.66
C GLU A 232 -11.49 15.06 36.92
N SER A 233 -12.57 14.66 37.59
CA SER A 233 -12.50 13.81 38.78
C SER A 233 -12.46 12.31 38.49
N ASN A 234 -12.63 11.90 37.22
CA ASN A 234 -12.46 10.52 36.79
C ASN A 234 -10.96 10.18 36.73
N GLU A 235 -10.58 9.00 37.22
CA GLU A 235 -9.20 8.53 37.19
C GLU A 235 -8.66 8.36 35.76
N THR A 236 -9.54 8.21 34.77
CA THR A 236 -9.18 8.10 33.35
C THR A 236 -9.20 9.45 32.60
N TYR A 237 -9.35 10.58 33.29
CA TYR A 237 -9.49 11.91 32.66
C TYR A 237 -8.24 12.44 31.92
N PRO A 238 -8.41 13.15 30.78
CA PRO A 238 -9.62 13.19 29.97
C PRO A 238 -9.74 11.86 29.23
N GLY A 239 -10.76 11.08 29.59
CA GLY A 239 -10.98 9.75 29.04
C GLY A 239 -11.87 9.89 27.84
N GLY A 240 -11.39 9.43 26.68
CA GLY A 240 -12.08 9.67 25.41
C GLY A 240 -11.84 11.04 24.78
N TRP A 241 -10.87 11.83 25.26
CA TRP A 241 -10.34 12.98 24.51
C TRP A 241 -8.81 12.98 24.48
N ALA A 242 -8.24 13.19 23.30
CA ALA A 242 -6.85 13.54 23.14
C ALA A 242 -6.65 14.45 21.92
N GLU A 243 -5.76 15.42 22.07
CA GLU A 243 -5.25 16.23 20.96
C GLU A 243 -3.76 15.97 20.85
N PHE A 244 -3.27 15.85 19.61
CA PHE A 244 -1.87 15.67 19.29
C PHE A 244 -1.38 16.83 18.44
N ASP A 245 -0.16 17.30 18.68
CA ASP A 245 0.51 18.25 17.80
C ASP A 245 1.15 17.55 16.58
N SER A 246 1.72 18.34 15.68
CA SER A 246 2.38 17.85 14.46
C SER A 246 3.61 16.96 14.70
N ASN A 247 4.07 16.82 15.94
CA ASN A 247 5.14 15.89 16.31
C ASN A 247 4.59 14.59 16.92
N GLY A 248 3.27 14.43 17.01
CA GLY A 248 2.62 13.33 17.72
C GLY A 248 2.71 13.44 19.24
N THR A 249 2.98 14.62 19.79
CA THR A 249 2.97 14.84 21.23
C THR A 249 1.58 15.25 21.70
N ARG A 250 1.10 14.60 22.77
CA ARG A 250 -0.20 14.94 23.36
C ARG A 250 -0.20 16.37 23.92
N VAL A 251 -1.14 17.19 23.51
CA VAL A 251 -1.33 18.56 23.98
C VAL A 251 -1.90 18.55 25.40
N LYS A 252 -1.05 18.87 26.38
CA LYS A 252 -1.42 18.84 27.81
C LYS A 252 -2.41 19.96 28.14
N GLY A 253 -3.52 19.59 28.78
CA GLY A 253 -4.56 20.54 29.19
C GLY A 253 -5.50 20.95 28.05
N SER A 254 -5.42 20.29 26.89
CA SER A 254 -6.41 20.40 25.83
C SER A 254 -7.80 20.00 26.34
N VAL A 255 -8.81 20.73 25.89
CA VAL A 255 -10.24 20.44 26.12
C VAL A 255 -10.87 20.06 24.77
N PRO A 256 -11.93 19.23 24.75
CA PRO A 256 -12.60 18.88 23.50
C PRO A 256 -13.06 20.13 22.76
N HIS A 257 -12.71 20.18 21.48
CA HIS A 257 -13.14 21.18 20.52
C HIS A 257 -13.00 20.58 19.12
N ASP A 258 -13.74 21.12 18.17
CA ASP A 258 -13.59 20.83 16.75
C ASP A 258 -12.97 22.05 16.07
N THR A 259 -11.97 21.80 15.23
CA THR A 259 -11.27 22.84 14.46
C THR A 259 -11.90 23.08 13.09
N ASP A 260 -12.77 22.18 12.65
CA ASP A 260 -13.55 22.27 11.42
C ASP A 260 -15.04 22.08 11.76
N GLN A 261 -15.59 20.93 11.42
CA GLN A 261 -16.93 20.43 11.73
C GLN A 261 -17.03 18.93 11.42
N HIS A 262 -16.11 18.41 10.60
CA HIS A 262 -16.08 17.04 10.13
C HIS A 262 -16.04 16.02 11.27
N GLY A 263 -15.25 16.25 12.31
CA GLY A 263 -15.07 15.32 13.41
C GLY A 263 -16.27 15.24 14.34
N THR A 264 -16.97 16.36 14.53
CA THR A 264 -18.28 16.39 15.19
C THR A 264 -19.33 15.63 14.37
N HIS A 265 -19.29 15.76 13.05
CA HIS A 265 -20.20 15.07 12.13
C HIS A 265 -19.99 13.56 12.15
N THR A 266 -18.75 13.11 12.02
CA THR A 266 -18.40 11.68 12.07
C THR A 266 -18.70 11.08 13.44
N SER A 267 -18.40 11.80 14.53
CA SER A 267 -18.77 11.37 15.90
C SER A 267 -20.28 11.25 16.06
N GLY A 268 -21.05 12.21 15.55
CA GLY A 268 -22.52 12.17 15.57
C GLY A 268 -23.10 11.00 14.77
N THR A 269 -22.48 10.60 13.66
CA THR A 269 -22.93 9.43 12.89
C THR A 269 -22.64 8.11 13.62
N VAL A 270 -21.60 8.06 14.46
CA VAL A 270 -21.36 6.92 15.34
C VAL A 270 -22.37 6.88 16.48
N SER A 271 -22.44 7.93 17.30
CA SER A 271 -23.09 7.89 18.63
C SER A 271 -24.19 8.92 18.86
N GLY A 272 -24.54 9.70 17.84
CA GLY A 272 -25.49 10.79 17.98
C GLY A 272 -26.88 10.35 18.41
N GLY A 273 -27.45 11.07 19.38
CA GLY A 273 -28.80 10.87 19.89
C GLY A 273 -29.91 11.36 18.94
N ASN A 274 -31.02 11.80 19.51
CA ASN A 274 -32.22 12.23 18.79
C ASN A 274 -32.68 13.66 19.11
N THR A 275 -31.78 14.51 19.62
CA THR A 275 -32.10 15.90 19.98
C THR A 275 -32.58 16.70 18.78
N SER A 276 -32.10 16.37 17.59
CA SER A 276 -32.59 16.91 16.31
C SER A 276 -34.08 16.61 16.01
N GLY A 277 -34.68 15.65 16.72
CA GLY A 277 -36.01 15.09 16.46
C GLY A 277 -35.98 13.78 15.67
N GLU A 278 -34.82 13.37 15.16
CA GLU A 278 -34.53 12.06 14.57
C GLU A 278 -33.18 11.53 15.08
N TYR A 279 -33.03 10.21 15.20
CA TYR A 279 -31.74 9.61 15.55
C TYR A 279 -30.78 9.74 14.38
N ILE A 280 -29.57 10.22 14.66
CA ILE A 280 -28.49 10.42 13.69
C ILE A 280 -27.34 9.41 13.83
N GLY A 281 -27.17 8.80 15.01
CA GLY A 281 -26.09 7.86 15.31
C GLY A 281 -26.50 6.39 15.19
N VAL A 282 -25.61 5.57 14.63
CA VAL A 282 -25.85 4.11 14.47
C VAL A 282 -25.82 3.37 15.81
N ALA A 283 -24.93 3.74 16.72
CA ALA A 283 -24.77 3.14 18.04
C ALA A 283 -24.74 4.24 19.13
N PRO A 284 -25.90 4.82 19.49
CA PRO A 284 -25.98 5.98 20.39
C PRO A 284 -25.34 5.81 21.78
N ASP A 285 -25.25 4.60 22.31
CA ASP A 285 -24.78 4.35 23.69
C ASP A 285 -23.36 3.76 23.77
N VAL A 286 -22.54 3.93 22.71
CA VAL A 286 -21.11 3.57 22.76
C VAL A 286 -20.34 4.45 23.73
N SER A 287 -19.21 3.94 24.22
CA SER A 287 -18.19 4.77 24.88
C SER A 287 -17.37 5.49 23.83
N LEU A 288 -17.88 6.64 23.35
CA LEU A 288 -17.21 7.42 22.31
C LEU A 288 -15.88 8.01 22.81
N MET A 289 -14.82 7.80 22.05
CA MET A 289 -13.53 8.44 22.21
C MET A 289 -13.24 9.28 20.97
N HIS A 290 -12.65 10.45 21.14
CA HIS A 290 -12.26 11.31 20.03
C HIS A 290 -10.80 11.77 20.15
N GLY A 291 -10.04 11.55 19.09
CA GLY A 291 -8.65 11.99 18.94
C GLY A 291 -8.55 13.07 17.87
N LEU A 292 -8.23 14.31 18.27
CA LEU A 292 -7.90 15.38 17.34
C LEU A 292 -6.52 15.12 16.74
N VAL A 293 -6.51 14.66 15.48
CA VAL A 293 -5.31 14.37 14.68
C VAL A 293 -5.26 15.11 13.35
N LEU A 294 -6.34 15.79 12.95
CA LEU A 294 -6.43 16.60 11.73
C LEU A 294 -6.83 18.05 12.04
N PRO A 295 -6.04 18.82 12.81
CA PRO A 295 -6.35 20.22 13.05
C PRO A 295 -6.53 20.97 11.72
N ASP A 296 -7.64 21.68 11.58
CA ASP A 296 -8.04 22.41 10.36
C ASP A 296 -8.18 21.51 9.10
N GLY A 297 -8.35 20.19 9.27
CA GLY A 297 -8.59 19.23 8.19
C GLY A 297 -7.36 18.45 7.71
N GLU A 298 -6.17 18.74 8.25
CA GLU A 298 -4.91 18.12 7.86
C GLU A 298 -4.07 17.72 9.08
N GLY A 299 -3.28 16.66 8.97
CA GLY A 299 -2.48 16.16 10.08
C GLY A 299 -1.26 15.37 9.61
N THR A 300 -0.17 15.46 10.35
CA THR A 300 1.05 14.74 9.97
C THR A 300 0.97 13.24 10.28
N PHE A 301 1.78 12.42 9.62
CA PHE A 301 1.91 10.99 9.89
C PHE A 301 2.11 10.70 11.38
N THR A 302 3.00 11.40 12.06
CA THR A 302 3.26 11.15 13.49
C THR A 302 2.10 11.55 14.39
N GLN A 303 1.34 12.57 14.01
CA GLN A 303 0.13 13.00 14.71
C GLN A 303 -0.96 11.93 14.62
N ILE A 304 -1.20 11.40 13.42
CA ILE A 304 -2.16 10.32 13.17
C ILE A 304 -1.74 9.03 13.85
N ALA A 305 -0.47 8.62 13.69
CA ALA A 305 0.05 7.43 14.35
C ALA A 305 0.01 7.56 15.89
N ALA A 306 0.21 8.75 16.46
CA ALA A 306 0.02 8.98 17.89
C ALA A 306 -1.45 8.82 18.33
N GLY A 307 -2.41 9.25 17.50
CA GLY A 307 -3.84 9.02 17.70
C GLY A 307 -4.21 7.53 17.66
N MET A 308 -3.75 6.80 16.65
CA MET A 308 -3.91 5.34 16.54
C MET A 308 -3.34 4.62 17.76
N GLN A 309 -2.13 5.01 18.17
CA GLN A 309 -1.46 4.51 19.37
C GLN A 309 -2.29 4.77 20.63
N TRP A 310 -2.87 5.97 20.75
CA TRP A 310 -3.70 6.35 21.89
C TRP A 310 -5.00 5.58 21.93
N ALA A 311 -5.68 5.39 20.80
CA ALA A 311 -6.90 4.62 20.70
C ALA A 311 -6.67 3.19 21.21
N VAL A 312 -5.65 2.51 20.68
CA VAL A 312 -5.27 1.15 21.10
C VAL A 312 -4.85 1.10 22.57
N ALA A 313 -4.05 2.07 23.04
CA ALA A 313 -3.61 2.12 24.44
C ALA A 313 -4.75 2.33 25.45
N ASN A 314 -5.89 2.85 25.00
CA ASN A 314 -7.08 3.11 25.82
C ASN A 314 -8.20 2.08 25.57
N ASP A 315 -7.83 0.94 24.99
CA ASP A 315 -8.69 -0.21 24.73
C ASP A 315 -9.88 0.13 23.81
N ALA A 316 -9.68 0.97 22.79
CA ALA A 316 -10.69 1.11 21.73
C ALA A 316 -10.94 -0.24 21.06
N ASP A 317 -12.20 -0.57 20.79
CA ASP A 317 -12.60 -1.79 20.09
C ASP A 317 -12.75 -1.55 18.59
N VAL A 318 -13.06 -0.32 18.21
CA VAL A 318 -13.16 0.14 16.82
C VAL A 318 -12.41 1.47 16.70
N VAL A 319 -11.59 1.62 15.65
CA VAL A 319 -10.88 2.86 15.31
C VAL A 319 -11.40 3.35 13.95
N SER A 320 -12.21 4.41 13.98
CA SER A 320 -12.81 5.04 12.80
C SER A 320 -11.89 6.13 12.27
N MET A 321 -11.47 6.01 11.00
CA MET A 321 -10.48 6.85 10.34
C MET A 321 -11.06 7.40 9.03
N SER A 322 -11.78 8.52 9.13
CA SER A 322 -12.42 9.20 8.01
C SER A 322 -11.46 10.17 7.31
N PHE A 323 -10.26 9.71 7.00
CA PHE A 323 -9.17 10.47 6.38
C PHE A 323 -8.31 9.59 5.50
N GLY A 324 -7.50 10.21 4.66
CA GLY A 324 -6.54 9.48 3.85
C GLY A 324 -5.60 10.38 3.06
N SER A 325 -4.73 9.72 2.31
CA SER A 325 -3.89 10.35 1.29
C SER A 325 -3.95 9.48 0.04
N TRP A 326 -4.12 10.13 -1.11
CA TRP A 326 -4.25 9.45 -2.40
C TRP A 326 -3.05 8.56 -2.70
N GLY A 327 -3.32 7.34 -3.18
CA GLY A 327 -2.33 6.34 -3.55
C GLY A 327 -1.90 5.44 -2.40
N TYR A 328 -0.74 4.81 -2.56
CA TYR A 328 -0.23 3.77 -1.67
C TYR A 328 0.86 4.31 -0.74
N HIS A 329 0.53 4.47 0.55
CA HIS A 329 1.44 5.01 1.57
C HIS A 329 1.85 3.90 2.55
N SER A 330 2.88 3.13 2.20
CA SER A 330 3.33 1.96 2.97
C SER A 330 3.67 2.25 4.43
N ALA A 331 4.00 3.51 4.75
CA ALA A 331 4.18 3.96 6.11
C ALA A 331 2.97 3.70 7.04
N LEU A 332 1.76 3.57 6.49
CA LEU A 332 0.51 3.33 7.22
C LEU A 332 0.17 1.83 7.39
N ILE A 333 0.88 0.91 6.74
CA ILE A 333 0.67 -0.55 6.88
C ILE A 333 0.84 -0.95 8.34
N GLU A 334 2.06 -0.80 8.88
CA GLU A 334 2.39 -1.22 10.24
C GLU A 334 1.46 -0.65 11.33
N PRO A 335 1.18 0.67 11.41
CA PRO A 335 0.28 1.17 12.43
C PRO A 335 -1.16 0.67 12.28
N THR A 336 -1.64 0.42 11.06
CA THR A 336 -2.98 -0.12 10.81
C THR A 336 -3.06 -1.60 11.20
N GLN A 337 -2.10 -2.40 10.76
CA GLN A 337 -1.95 -3.81 11.15
C GLN A 337 -1.84 -3.97 12.67
N ASN A 338 -1.13 -3.06 13.35
CA ASN A 338 -0.99 -3.09 14.80
C ASN A 338 -2.26 -2.69 15.57
N ILE A 339 -3.22 -2.00 14.94
CA ILE A 339 -4.57 -1.82 15.50
C ILE A 339 -5.28 -3.18 15.51
N GLU A 340 -5.25 -3.90 14.38
CA GLU A 340 -5.87 -5.23 14.25
C GLU A 340 -5.22 -6.27 15.15
N ALA A 341 -3.89 -6.34 15.18
CA ALA A 341 -3.14 -7.26 16.04
C ALA A 341 -3.39 -7.00 17.55
N ALA A 342 -3.79 -5.77 17.93
CA ALA A 342 -4.23 -5.45 19.28
C ALA A 342 -5.71 -5.81 19.55
N GLY A 343 -6.40 -6.43 18.60
CA GLY A 343 -7.80 -6.84 18.70
C GLY A 343 -8.79 -5.69 18.59
N ALA A 344 -8.43 -4.60 17.91
CA ALA A 344 -9.34 -3.51 17.56
C ALA A 344 -9.58 -3.51 16.04
N ILE A 345 -10.74 -3.03 15.58
CA ILE A 345 -11.06 -3.00 14.15
C ILE A 345 -10.69 -1.63 13.55
N PRO A 346 -9.68 -1.54 12.67
CA PRO A 346 -9.45 -0.35 11.86
C PRO A 346 -10.52 -0.23 10.77
N VAL A 347 -11.25 0.89 10.75
CA VAL A 347 -12.28 1.19 9.73
C VAL A 347 -11.88 2.49 9.03
N ALA A 348 -11.65 2.43 7.72
CA ALA A 348 -11.05 3.54 6.98
C ALA A 348 -11.82 3.87 5.69
N ALA A 349 -11.90 5.16 5.37
CA ALA A 349 -12.48 5.65 4.14
C ALA A 349 -11.60 5.31 2.93
N THR A 350 -12.18 4.89 1.80
CA THR A 350 -11.40 4.58 0.58
C THR A 350 -11.01 5.81 -0.25
N GLY A 351 -11.55 6.99 0.06
CA GLY A 351 -11.31 8.22 -0.69
C GLY A 351 -12.50 8.68 -1.55
N ASN A 352 -12.38 9.87 -2.13
CA ASN A 352 -13.45 10.55 -2.91
C ASN A 352 -13.04 10.84 -4.37
N PHE A 353 -12.22 9.97 -4.99
CA PHE A 353 -11.64 10.17 -6.31
C PHE A 353 -12.31 9.35 -7.43
N GLY A 354 -13.33 8.57 -7.10
CA GLY A 354 -14.06 7.72 -8.05
C GLY A 354 -13.34 6.40 -8.35
N GLY A 355 -13.93 5.60 -9.25
CA GLY A 355 -13.43 4.25 -9.55
C GLY A 355 -12.04 4.24 -10.18
N GLY A 356 -11.24 3.23 -9.85
CA GLY A 356 -9.83 3.09 -10.26
C GLY A 356 -8.86 3.90 -9.40
N ASN A 357 -9.28 4.31 -8.20
CA ASN A 357 -8.45 5.05 -7.26
C ASN A 357 -8.78 4.62 -5.83
N SER A 358 -7.83 4.81 -4.91
CA SER A 358 -7.99 4.64 -3.47
C SER A 358 -7.02 5.49 -2.66
N ASP A 359 -7.33 5.69 -1.38
CA ASP A 359 -6.51 6.38 -0.40
C ASP A 359 -6.00 5.42 0.68
N SER A 360 -4.76 5.60 1.14
CA SER A 360 -4.30 4.99 2.39
C SER A 360 -4.77 5.81 3.61
N PRO A 361 -5.21 5.18 4.72
CA PRO A 361 -5.12 3.75 5.01
C PRO A 361 -6.30 2.91 4.49
N GLY A 362 -7.27 3.49 3.78
CA GLY A 362 -8.43 2.77 3.24
C GLY A 362 -8.09 1.64 2.25
N ASN A 363 -6.89 1.64 1.67
CA ASN A 363 -6.39 0.57 0.82
C ASN A 363 -5.43 -0.41 1.51
N VAL A 364 -5.11 -0.23 2.79
CA VAL A 364 -4.31 -1.19 3.57
C VAL A 364 -5.18 -2.42 3.87
N TYR A 365 -4.72 -3.62 3.51
CA TYR A 365 -5.51 -4.86 3.58
C TYR A 365 -6.09 -5.19 4.98
N ASP A 366 -5.37 -4.81 6.04
CA ASP A 366 -5.81 -5.02 7.43
C ASP A 366 -7.01 -4.12 7.80
N ALA A 367 -7.21 -2.98 7.13
CA ALA A 367 -8.36 -2.11 7.35
C ALA A 367 -9.67 -2.70 6.80
N VAL A 368 -10.79 -2.29 7.39
CA VAL A 368 -12.09 -2.37 6.73
C VAL A 368 -12.25 -1.13 5.85
N ALA A 369 -12.12 -1.32 4.54
CA ALA A 369 -12.20 -0.31 3.50
C ALA A 369 -13.65 0.05 3.19
N VAL A 370 -14.04 1.31 3.37
CA VAL A 370 -15.45 1.74 3.27
C VAL A 370 -15.71 2.69 2.09
N GLY A 371 -16.58 2.26 1.18
CA GLY A 371 -17.14 3.07 0.09
C GLY A 371 -18.47 3.75 0.44
N ALA A 372 -18.93 4.69 -0.39
CA ALA A 372 -20.12 5.51 -0.11
C ALA A 372 -21.33 5.13 -0.99
N SER A 373 -22.45 4.80 -0.35
CA SER A 373 -23.76 4.66 -0.98
C SER A 373 -24.63 5.90 -0.79
N ASN A 374 -25.64 6.05 -1.64
CA ASN A 374 -26.68 7.09 -1.54
C ASN A 374 -28.01 6.52 -1.03
N GLU A 375 -29.01 7.38 -0.77
CA GLU A 375 -30.33 6.98 -0.26
C GLU A 375 -31.03 5.93 -1.14
N THR A 376 -30.82 5.99 -2.46
CA THR A 376 -31.38 5.03 -3.42
C THR A 376 -30.62 3.71 -3.52
N ARG A 377 -29.62 3.49 -2.66
CA ARG A 377 -28.73 2.31 -2.62
C ARG A 377 -27.80 2.19 -3.83
N GLY A 378 -27.57 3.28 -4.56
CA GLY A 378 -26.50 3.37 -5.56
C GLY A 378 -25.18 3.79 -4.91
N ILE A 379 -24.05 3.40 -5.49
CA ILE A 379 -22.73 3.89 -5.07
C ILE A 379 -22.48 5.28 -5.64
N ALA A 380 -21.96 6.18 -4.80
CA ALA A 380 -21.63 7.53 -5.21
C ALA A 380 -20.56 7.53 -6.31
N SER A 381 -20.67 8.45 -7.27
CA SER A 381 -19.69 8.60 -8.36
C SER A 381 -18.29 8.88 -7.83
N PHE A 382 -18.18 9.70 -6.79
CA PHE A 382 -16.93 10.03 -6.12
C PHE A 382 -16.36 8.88 -5.28
N SER A 383 -17.15 7.85 -4.92
CA SER A 383 -16.64 6.79 -4.05
C SER A 383 -15.45 6.10 -4.72
N SER A 384 -14.30 6.14 -4.08
CA SER A 384 -13.10 5.44 -4.52
C SER A 384 -13.28 3.93 -4.42
N GLY A 385 -12.58 3.19 -5.28
CA GLY A 385 -12.55 1.74 -5.30
C GLY A 385 -11.84 1.19 -6.54
N GLU A 386 -11.03 0.17 -6.33
CA GLU A 386 -10.16 -0.44 -7.34
C GLU A 386 -9.79 -1.89 -6.97
N VAL A 387 -9.15 -2.58 -7.90
CA VAL A 387 -8.46 -3.84 -7.61
C VAL A 387 -7.02 -3.48 -7.30
N VAL A 388 -6.57 -3.81 -6.11
CA VAL A 388 -5.17 -3.67 -5.69
C VAL A 388 -4.40 -4.91 -6.14
N ASN A 389 -3.29 -4.71 -6.82
CA ASN A 389 -2.29 -5.71 -7.18
C ASN A 389 -1.11 -5.57 -6.22
N THR A 390 -1.01 -6.46 -5.23
CA THR A 390 -0.10 -6.28 -4.09
C THR A 390 1.37 -6.11 -4.51
N PRO A 391 1.95 -6.98 -5.38
CA PRO A 391 3.30 -6.77 -5.88
C PRO A 391 3.52 -5.46 -6.65
N GLU A 392 2.53 -5.00 -7.42
CA GLU A 392 2.64 -3.82 -8.27
C GLU A 392 2.45 -2.52 -7.48
N ASP A 393 1.44 -2.47 -6.61
CA ASP A 393 1.01 -1.27 -5.90
C ASP A 393 1.79 -1.02 -4.60
N TRP A 394 2.16 -2.08 -3.88
CA TRP A 394 2.85 -1.99 -2.59
C TRP A 394 4.32 -2.42 -2.63
N GLY A 395 4.72 -3.20 -3.64
CA GLY A 395 6.09 -3.68 -3.80
C GLY A 395 6.60 -4.50 -2.60
N GLU A 396 7.88 -4.33 -2.26
CA GLU A 396 8.54 -5.06 -1.16
C GLU A 396 8.07 -4.62 0.24
N ASP A 397 7.32 -3.52 0.37
CA ASP A 397 6.78 -3.06 1.65
C ASP A 397 5.52 -3.85 2.08
N ALA A 398 4.92 -4.62 1.17
CA ALA A 398 3.75 -5.45 1.47
C ALA A 398 4.12 -6.64 2.37
N PRO A 399 3.33 -6.94 3.42
CA PRO A 399 3.48 -8.16 4.19
C PRO A 399 3.30 -9.43 3.34
N ASP A 400 4.12 -10.46 3.61
CA ASP A 400 4.11 -11.75 2.87
C ASP A 400 2.77 -12.51 2.98
N ASP A 401 1.96 -12.21 3.99
CA ASP A 401 0.65 -12.84 4.24
C ASP A 401 -0.51 -12.13 3.52
N TRP A 402 -0.25 -11.01 2.84
CA TRP A 402 -1.25 -10.36 2.00
C TRP A 402 -1.49 -11.15 0.71
N PRO A 403 -2.74 -11.18 0.20
CA PRO A 403 -3.03 -11.84 -1.07
C PRO A 403 -2.36 -11.10 -2.24
N ASP A 404 -2.04 -11.81 -3.33
CA ASP A 404 -1.46 -11.22 -4.56
C ASP A 404 -2.33 -10.09 -5.13
N SER A 405 -3.64 -10.13 -4.89
CA SER A 405 -4.58 -9.06 -5.23
C SER A 405 -5.82 -9.10 -4.34
N TYR A 406 -6.41 -7.93 -4.09
CA TYR A 406 -7.66 -7.76 -3.35
C TYR A 406 -8.46 -6.55 -3.86
N VAL A 407 -9.71 -6.42 -3.43
CA VAL A 407 -10.60 -5.32 -3.86
C VAL A 407 -10.81 -4.33 -2.73
N VAL A 408 -10.84 -3.05 -3.09
CA VAL A 408 -11.37 -1.99 -2.23
C VAL A 408 -12.50 -1.24 -2.96
N PRO A 409 -13.56 -0.78 -2.26
CA PRO A 409 -13.82 -0.99 -0.84
C PRO A 409 -14.19 -2.45 -0.52
N ASP A 410 -14.04 -2.86 0.74
CA ASP A 410 -14.58 -4.14 1.22
C ASP A 410 -16.10 -4.11 1.28
N VAL A 411 -16.65 -2.97 1.74
CA VAL A 411 -18.09 -2.74 1.89
C VAL A 411 -18.44 -1.29 1.58
N ALA A 412 -19.71 -1.05 1.25
CA ALA A 412 -20.27 0.29 1.15
C ALA A 412 -21.18 0.61 2.35
N ALA A 413 -21.31 1.89 2.68
CA ALA A 413 -22.25 2.39 3.67
C ALA A 413 -22.77 3.79 3.30
N PRO A 414 -23.87 4.28 3.91
CA PRO A 414 -24.47 5.58 3.57
C PRO A 414 -23.45 6.72 3.68
N GLY A 415 -23.23 7.43 2.57
CA GLY A 415 -22.20 8.47 2.47
C GLY A 415 -22.58 9.66 1.59
N VAL A 416 -23.86 9.79 1.19
CA VAL A 416 -24.35 10.96 0.42
C VAL A 416 -25.46 11.64 1.22
N ASP A 417 -25.40 12.96 1.37
CA ASP A 417 -26.38 13.78 2.11
C ASP A 417 -26.69 13.20 3.51
N VAL A 418 -25.64 12.76 4.21
CA VAL A 418 -25.75 12.18 5.54
C VAL A 418 -25.91 13.31 6.54
N LYS A 419 -27.09 13.37 7.17
CA LYS A 419 -27.37 14.31 8.25
C LYS A 419 -26.71 13.87 9.56
N SER A 420 -25.93 14.75 10.17
CA SER A 420 -25.33 14.54 11.50
C SER A 420 -25.09 15.88 12.22
N ALA A 421 -24.56 15.80 13.45
CA ALA A 421 -24.20 16.93 14.29
C ALA A 421 -23.04 17.74 13.69
N ILE A 422 -23.03 19.05 13.90
CA ILE A 422 -21.88 19.94 13.64
C ILE A 422 -21.72 20.90 14.83
N PRO A 423 -20.58 21.60 14.96
CA PRO A 423 -20.36 22.49 16.10
C PRO A 423 -21.43 23.58 16.24
N GLY A 424 -21.76 23.94 17.49
CA GLY A 424 -22.68 25.01 17.82
C GLY A 424 -24.16 24.61 17.91
N ASP A 425 -24.43 23.40 18.40
CA ASP A 425 -25.79 22.82 18.57
C ASP A 425 -26.58 22.69 17.24
N ASP A 426 -25.90 22.54 16.10
CA ASP A 426 -26.52 22.51 14.77
C ASP A 426 -26.27 21.19 14.03
N TYR A 427 -26.92 21.00 12.90
CA TYR A 427 -26.87 19.78 12.10
C TYR A 427 -26.66 20.10 10.62
N ALA A 428 -25.89 19.29 9.92
CA ALA A 428 -25.66 19.43 8.49
C ALA A 428 -25.67 18.08 7.76
N GLU A 429 -25.98 18.15 6.47
CA GLU A 429 -25.86 17.04 5.52
C GLU A 429 -24.51 17.13 4.82
N LEU A 430 -23.68 16.10 4.95
CA LEU A 430 -22.37 16.00 4.30
C LEU A 430 -22.29 14.74 3.43
N SER A 431 -21.44 14.78 2.42
CA SER A 431 -21.21 13.69 1.47
C SER A 431 -19.73 13.33 1.38
N GLY A 432 -19.42 12.03 1.43
CA GLY A 432 -18.08 11.47 1.32
C GLY A 432 -18.01 10.03 1.86
N THR A 433 -16.97 9.30 1.48
CA THR A 433 -16.60 8.02 2.15
C THR A 433 -16.31 8.23 3.64
N SER A 434 -15.96 9.45 4.04
CA SER A 434 -15.90 9.90 5.43
C SER A 434 -17.19 9.76 6.22
N MET A 435 -18.36 9.87 5.59
CA MET A 435 -19.66 9.70 6.26
C MET A 435 -20.11 8.22 6.25
N ALA A 436 -19.63 7.44 5.29
CA ALA A 436 -19.86 5.99 5.24
C ALA A 436 -19.07 5.26 6.34
N THR A 437 -17.83 5.64 6.56
CA THR A 437 -16.91 5.09 7.59
C THR A 437 -17.53 5.01 9.00
N PRO A 438 -18.11 6.08 9.58
CA PRO A 438 -18.74 6.04 10.90
C PRO A 438 -20.02 5.19 10.96
N HIS A 439 -20.75 5.02 9.84
CA HIS A 439 -21.87 4.05 9.81
C HIS A 439 -21.36 2.61 9.98
N THR A 440 -20.25 2.28 9.32
CA THR A 440 -19.58 0.98 9.46
C THR A 440 -19.03 0.79 10.87
N ALA A 441 -18.35 1.80 11.44
CA ALA A 441 -17.82 1.74 12.80
C ALA A 441 -18.93 1.54 13.84
N GLY A 442 -20.05 2.27 13.72
CA GLY A 442 -21.22 2.08 14.57
C GLY A 442 -21.87 0.70 14.42
N THR A 443 -21.91 0.16 13.19
CA THR A 443 -22.42 -1.20 12.94
C THR A 443 -21.57 -2.25 13.64
N VAL A 444 -20.24 -2.16 13.56
CA VAL A 444 -19.32 -3.04 14.29
C VAL A 444 -19.54 -2.91 15.81
N ALA A 445 -19.80 -1.70 16.32
CA ALA A 445 -20.10 -1.50 17.73
C ALA A 445 -21.41 -2.18 18.18
N LEU A 446 -22.46 -2.15 17.34
CA LEU A 446 -23.69 -2.89 17.59
C LEU A 446 -23.45 -4.41 17.62
N MET A 447 -22.68 -4.92 16.65
CA MET A 447 -22.28 -6.34 16.59
C MET A 447 -21.58 -6.79 17.87
N LEU A 448 -20.55 -6.05 18.28
CA LEU A 448 -19.76 -6.32 19.49
C LEU A 448 -20.63 -6.28 20.76
N SER A 449 -21.47 -5.25 20.90
CA SER A 449 -22.32 -5.10 22.07
C SER A 449 -23.32 -6.24 22.22
N ALA A 450 -23.98 -6.64 21.13
CA ALA A 450 -24.93 -7.75 21.12
C ALA A 450 -24.27 -9.12 21.40
N ALA A 451 -23.02 -9.30 20.95
CA ALA A 451 -22.26 -10.53 21.19
C ALA A 451 -21.66 -10.62 22.61
N GLY A 452 -21.67 -9.53 23.39
CA GLY A 452 -21.10 -9.48 24.73
C GLY A 452 -19.63 -9.01 24.79
N GLY A 453 -19.12 -8.41 23.73
CA GLY A 453 -17.89 -7.59 23.73
C GLY A 453 -16.57 -8.28 23.39
N ASP A 454 -16.55 -9.59 23.10
CA ASP A 454 -15.31 -10.32 22.79
C ASP A 454 -15.51 -11.23 21.56
N LEU A 455 -15.05 -10.76 20.40
CA LEU A 455 -15.08 -11.47 19.12
C LEU A 455 -13.71 -11.32 18.41
N PRO A 456 -13.20 -12.38 17.77
CA PRO A 456 -12.03 -12.27 16.90
C PRO A 456 -12.26 -11.27 15.75
N THR A 457 -11.23 -10.50 15.38
CA THR A 457 -11.35 -9.47 14.32
C THR A 457 -11.77 -10.07 12.97
N GLY A 458 -11.19 -11.22 12.61
CA GLY A 458 -11.57 -11.97 11.42
C GLY A 458 -13.04 -12.38 11.38
N GLU A 459 -13.65 -12.77 12.52
CA GLU A 459 -15.08 -13.10 12.59
C GLU A 459 -15.96 -11.86 12.37
N ILE A 460 -15.52 -10.69 12.86
CA ILE A 460 -16.21 -9.41 12.65
C ILE A 460 -16.14 -9.01 11.18
N LYS A 461 -14.94 -8.97 10.59
CA LYS A 461 -14.72 -8.59 9.17
C LYS A 461 -15.51 -9.51 8.24
N SER A 462 -15.35 -10.83 8.37
CA SER A 462 -16.06 -11.79 7.51
C SER A 462 -17.56 -11.68 7.65
N THR A 463 -18.09 -11.55 8.87
CA THR A 463 -19.53 -11.38 9.08
C THR A 463 -20.06 -10.09 8.45
N LEU A 464 -19.32 -8.98 8.59
CA LEU A 464 -19.70 -7.71 8.01
C LEU A 464 -19.79 -7.80 6.47
N PHE A 465 -18.83 -8.49 5.84
CA PHE A 465 -18.74 -8.63 4.39
C PHE A 465 -19.81 -9.59 3.86
N GLU A 466 -19.94 -10.78 4.46
CA GLU A 466 -20.85 -11.84 4.02
C GLU A 466 -22.34 -11.49 4.19
N THR A 467 -22.65 -10.58 5.10
CA THR A 467 -24.03 -10.13 5.36
C THR A 467 -24.40 -8.83 4.64
N ALA A 468 -23.43 -8.20 3.97
CA ALA A 468 -23.67 -7.04 3.12
C ALA A 468 -24.59 -7.42 1.94
N PHE A 469 -25.34 -6.44 1.42
CA PHE A 469 -26.31 -6.67 0.37
C PHE A 469 -26.11 -5.75 -0.84
N LYS A 470 -26.40 -6.27 -2.03
CA LYS A 470 -26.45 -5.50 -3.28
C LYS A 470 -27.90 -5.35 -3.77
N PRO A 471 -28.28 -4.23 -4.39
CA PRO A 471 -29.61 -4.07 -4.98
C PRO A 471 -29.88 -5.11 -6.09
N GLU A 472 -31.12 -5.61 -6.20
CA GLU A 472 -31.51 -6.62 -7.21
C GLU A 472 -31.32 -6.16 -8.68
N GLU A 473 -31.29 -4.84 -8.92
CA GLU A 473 -31.14 -4.23 -10.26
C GLU A 473 -29.68 -3.81 -10.58
N CYS A 474 -28.71 -4.31 -9.81
CA CYS A 474 -27.31 -3.99 -10.05
C CYS A 474 -26.84 -4.53 -11.43
N SER A 475 -26.02 -3.75 -12.15
CA SER A 475 -25.42 -4.08 -13.46
C SER A 475 -24.75 -5.47 -13.48
N PRO A 476 -24.56 -6.14 -14.64
CA PRO A 476 -23.80 -7.40 -14.71
C PRO A 476 -22.38 -7.35 -14.12
N SER A 477 -21.80 -6.16 -13.95
CA SER A 477 -20.49 -5.93 -13.30
C SER A 477 -20.50 -6.02 -11.77
N CYS A 478 -21.65 -6.23 -11.14
CA CYS A 478 -21.81 -6.46 -9.71
C CYS A 478 -22.52 -7.80 -9.46
N ASP A 479 -22.28 -8.80 -10.33
CA ASP A 479 -22.69 -10.18 -10.09
C ASP A 479 -22.12 -10.59 -8.71
N PRO A 480 -22.95 -11.02 -7.75
CA PRO A 480 -22.47 -11.47 -6.43
C PRO A 480 -21.54 -12.70 -6.50
N ARG A 481 -21.28 -13.26 -7.69
CA ARG A 481 -20.32 -14.33 -7.95
C ARG A 481 -18.97 -13.83 -8.49
N ASP A 482 -18.89 -12.58 -8.95
CA ASP A 482 -17.65 -11.97 -9.40
C ASP A 482 -17.02 -11.27 -8.19
N GLY A 483 -15.96 -11.87 -7.62
CA GLY A 483 -15.24 -11.35 -6.45
C GLY A 483 -14.48 -10.03 -6.69
N ASN A 484 -14.71 -9.36 -7.81
CA ASN A 484 -13.94 -8.19 -8.28
C ASN A 484 -14.79 -6.89 -8.35
N ASP A 485 -15.82 -6.73 -7.52
CA ASP A 485 -16.70 -5.54 -7.54
C ASP A 485 -16.06 -4.35 -6.80
N THR A 486 -15.37 -3.50 -7.56
CA THR A 486 -14.69 -2.29 -7.07
C THR A 486 -15.63 -1.13 -6.71
N ARG A 487 -16.94 -1.31 -6.79
CA ARG A 487 -17.91 -0.26 -6.45
C ARG A 487 -18.59 -0.55 -5.13
N TYR A 488 -19.17 -1.74 -5.00
CA TYR A 488 -19.88 -2.14 -3.77
C TYR A 488 -19.00 -2.94 -2.80
N GLY A 489 -17.87 -3.48 -3.26
CA GLY A 489 -17.18 -4.54 -2.53
C GLY A 489 -18.11 -5.75 -2.36
N ALA A 490 -18.23 -6.22 -1.13
CA ALA A 490 -19.20 -7.25 -0.73
C ALA A 490 -20.66 -6.74 -0.79
N GLY A 491 -20.91 -5.44 -0.64
CA GLY A 491 -22.25 -4.84 -0.65
C GLY A 491 -22.41 -3.66 0.31
N ILE A 492 -23.63 -3.13 0.41
CA ILE A 492 -24.00 -2.18 1.46
C ILE A 492 -24.17 -2.94 2.78
N ILE A 493 -23.56 -2.46 3.86
CA ILE A 493 -23.61 -3.12 5.18
C ILE A 493 -25.05 -3.30 5.68
N ASN A 494 -25.29 -4.40 6.41
CA ASN A 494 -26.57 -4.70 7.05
C ASN A 494 -26.36 -5.00 8.54
N ALA A 495 -26.59 -4.01 9.40
CA ALA A 495 -26.34 -4.10 10.82
C ALA A 495 -27.13 -5.23 11.49
N THR A 496 -28.38 -5.46 11.08
CA THR A 496 -29.20 -6.54 11.64
C THR A 496 -28.70 -7.90 11.23
N ALA A 497 -28.44 -8.13 9.94
CA ALA A 497 -27.96 -9.43 9.47
C ALA A 497 -26.59 -9.77 10.06
N ALA A 498 -25.69 -8.78 10.16
CA ALA A 498 -24.39 -8.93 10.79
C ALA A 498 -24.51 -9.23 12.30
N THR A 499 -25.34 -8.47 13.02
CA THR A 499 -25.56 -8.68 14.45
C THR A 499 -26.22 -10.03 14.74
N ASP A 500 -27.21 -10.42 13.94
CA ASP A 500 -27.88 -11.73 14.01
C ASP A 500 -26.90 -12.89 13.97
N ARG A 501 -25.82 -12.74 13.21
CA ARG A 501 -24.78 -13.75 13.05
C ARG A 501 -23.90 -13.84 14.28
N VAL A 502 -23.36 -12.72 14.76
CA VAL A 502 -22.41 -12.74 15.90
C VAL A 502 -23.09 -12.96 17.25
N ALA A 503 -24.33 -12.48 17.41
CA ALA A 503 -25.10 -12.65 18.64
C ALA A 503 -25.74 -14.04 18.76
N ALA A 504 -25.69 -14.86 17.69
CA ALA A 504 -26.22 -16.22 17.75
C ALA A 504 -25.48 -17.06 18.81
N GLN A 505 -26.26 -17.49 19.81
CA GLN A 505 -25.84 -18.46 20.83
C GLN A 505 -25.98 -19.92 20.35
N SER A 506 -26.21 -20.10 19.06
CA SER A 506 -26.25 -21.39 18.40
C SER A 506 -25.28 -21.39 17.23
N GLY A 507 -24.88 -22.59 16.80
CA GLY A 507 -23.95 -22.72 15.68
C GLY A 507 -23.36 -24.10 15.55
N ILE A 508 -22.22 -24.15 14.91
CA ILE A 508 -21.41 -25.33 14.63
C ILE A 508 -20.03 -25.06 15.21
N THR A 509 -19.48 -26.03 15.92
CA THR A 509 -18.11 -25.95 16.42
C THR A 509 -17.41 -27.27 16.14
N GLY A 510 -16.10 -27.28 16.10
CA GLY A 510 -15.35 -28.52 16.06
C GLY A 510 -13.91 -28.30 15.71
N THR A 511 -13.30 -29.36 15.19
CA THR A 511 -11.91 -29.35 14.76
C THR A 511 -11.77 -29.84 13.33
N VAL A 512 -10.83 -29.28 12.58
CA VAL A 512 -10.32 -29.83 11.32
C VAL A 512 -8.94 -30.44 11.61
N THR A 513 -8.77 -31.70 11.24
CA THR A 513 -7.50 -32.43 11.39
C THR A 513 -7.13 -33.15 10.10
N ASP A 514 -5.85 -33.49 9.96
CA ASP A 514 -5.40 -34.45 8.95
C ASP A 514 -5.80 -35.90 9.35
N ALA A 515 -5.48 -36.87 8.48
CA ALA A 515 -5.72 -38.29 8.74
C ALA A 515 -4.89 -38.88 9.92
N SER A 516 -3.82 -38.19 10.34
CA SER A 516 -2.99 -38.57 11.49
C SER A 516 -3.58 -38.08 12.83
N GLY A 517 -4.52 -37.13 12.76
CA GLY A 517 -5.13 -36.44 13.88
C GLY A 517 -4.38 -35.16 14.29
N ALA A 518 -3.43 -34.68 13.48
CA ALA A 518 -2.81 -33.37 13.67
C ALA A 518 -3.78 -32.26 13.26
N PRO A 519 -3.85 -31.14 14.02
CA PRO A 519 -4.69 -30.02 13.66
C PRO A 519 -4.22 -29.36 12.36
N ILE A 520 -5.16 -28.93 11.53
CA ILE A 520 -4.87 -28.10 10.36
C ILE A 520 -5.25 -26.66 10.72
N GLU A 521 -4.27 -25.76 10.72
CA GLU A 521 -4.47 -24.32 10.87
C GLU A 521 -4.95 -23.72 9.55
N ASP A 522 -5.72 -22.62 9.61
CA ASP A 522 -6.24 -21.88 8.45
C ASP A 522 -7.09 -22.70 7.47
N ALA A 523 -7.60 -23.87 7.89
CA ALA A 523 -8.60 -24.59 7.12
C ALA A 523 -9.90 -23.80 7.10
N ALA A 524 -10.39 -23.51 5.90
CA ALA A 524 -11.67 -22.85 5.70
C ALA A 524 -12.81 -23.84 5.97
N VAL A 525 -13.70 -23.46 6.89
CA VAL A 525 -14.95 -24.16 7.21
C VAL A 525 -16.12 -23.29 6.79
N SER A 526 -16.79 -23.71 5.72
CA SER A 526 -17.77 -22.91 4.99
C SER A 526 -19.14 -23.55 4.99
N THR A 527 -20.16 -22.72 4.84
CA THR A 527 -21.48 -23.09 4.31
C THR A 527 -21.75 -22.26 3.05
N PRO A 528 -22.87 -22.45 2.34
CA PRO A 528 -23.20 -21.60 1.19
C PRO A 528 -23.31 -20.11 1.49
N SER A 529 -23.35 -19.70 2.76
CA SER A 529 -23.58 -18.32 3.16
C SER A 529 -22.46 -17.73 4.02
N PHE A 530 -21.48 -18.50 4.46
CA PHE A 530 -20.45 -18.01 5.37
C PHE A 530 -19.24 -18.94 5.50
N THR A 531 -18.07 -18.40 5.79
CA THR A 531 -16.81 -19.11 6.02
C THR A 531 -16.13 -18.64 7.31
N VAL A 532 -15.54 -19.57 8.04
CA VAL A 532 -14.62 -19.28 9.16
C VAL A 532 -13.36 -20.12 8.98
N GLU A 533 -12.24 -19.64 9.52
CA GLU A 533 -10.98 -20.39 9.51
C GLU A 533 -10.70 -21.03 10.86
N THR A 534 -9.99 -22.15 10.83
CA THR A 534 -9.52 -22.83 12.04
C THR A 534 -8.30 -22.14 12.62
N ASN A 535 -8.22 -22.04 13.95
CA ASN A 535 -6.99 -21.58 14.62
C ASN A 535 -5.86 -22.65 14.60
N ALA A 536 -4.68 -22.32 15.16
CA ALA A 536 -3.53 -23.22 15.35
C ALA A 536 -3.84 -24.59 16.00
N SER A 537 -4.95 -24.74 16.72
CA SER A 537 -5.40 -26.02 17.30
C SER A 537 -6.41 -26.77 16.43
N GLY A 538 -6.60 -26.31 15.19
CA GLY A 538 -7.57 -26.80 14.22
C GLY A 538 -9.01 -26.48 14.61
N GLN A 539 -9.25 -25.62 15.62
CA GLN A 539 -10.58 -25.38 16.15
C GLN A 539 -11.30 -24.26 15.40
N TYR A 540 -12.60 -24.44 15.17
CA TYR A 540 -13.47 -23.43 14.60
C TYR A 540 -14.77 -23.26 15.39
N ILE A 541 -15.33 -22.05 15.32
CA ILE A 541 -16.68 -21.73 15.79
C ILE A 541 -17.39 -20.96 14.68
N LEU A 542 -18.47 -21.54 14.18
CA LEU A 542 -19.33 -21.00 13.16
C LEU A 542 -20.69 -20.75 13.81
N ARG A 543 -21.05 -19.49 14.06
CA ARG A 543 -22.34 -19.16 14.68
C ARG A 543 -23.43 -19.20 13.62
N ALA A 544 -24.57 -19.78 13.93
CA ALA A 544 -25.66 -19.90 12.97
C ALA A 544 -26.99 -20.01 13.70
N ARG A 545 -28.06 -19.50 13.06
CA ARG A 545 -29.42 -19.70 13.55
C ARG A 545 -29.81 -21.18 13.48
N PRO A 546 -30.87 -21.59 14.19
CA PRO A 546 -31.37 -22.95 14.09
C PRO A 546 -31.76 -23.30 12.66
N GLY A 547 -31.20 -24.37 12.13
CA GLY A 547 -31.31 -24.72 10.73
C GLY A 547 -30.43 -25.91 10.38
N THR A 548 -30.57 -26.42 9.17
CA THR A 548 -29.66 -27.45 8.64
C THR A 548 -28.78 -26.80 7.59
N TYR A 549 -27.47 -26.98 7.75
CA TYR A 549 -26.44 -26.40 6.91
C TYR A 549 -25.61 -27.51 6.28
N ASP A 550 -25.33 -27.37 4.99
CA ASP A 550 -24.28 -28.15 4.36
C ASP A 550 -22.97 -27.41 4.61
N VAL A 551 -22.07 -28.05 5.35
CA VAL A 551 -20.80 -27.50 5.81
C VAL A 551 -19.67 -28.19 5.07
N SER A 552 -18.71 -27.45 4.53
CA SER A 552 -17.49 -27.96 3.93
C SER A 552 -16.26 -27.52 4.71
N ALA A 553 -15.28 -28.39 4.86
CA ALA A 553 -13.94 -28.03 5.32
C ALA A 553 -12.93 -28.25 4.18
N THR A 554 -12.10 -27.25 3.92
CA THR A 554 -11.14 -27.22 2.81
C THR A 554 -9.81 -26.65 3.27
N ALA A 555 -8.69 -27.21 2.79
CA ALA A 555 -7.35 -26.70 3.03
C ALA A 555 -6.44 -27.06 1.85
N PHE A 556 -5.42 -26.24 1.56
CA PHE A 556 -4.46 -26.52 0.49
C PHE A 556 -3.72 -27.84 0.76
N GLY A 557 -3.64 -28.71 -0.24
CA GLY A 557 -3.05 -30.05 -0.09
C GLY A 557 -3.97 -31.09 0.54
N TYR A 558 -5.28 -30.83 0.61
CA TYR A 558 -6.25 -31.79 1.15
C TYR A 558 -7.52 -31.90 0.29
N GLU A 559 -8.18 -33.06 0.35
CA GLU A 559 -9.52 -33.26 -0.22
C GLU A 559 -10.57 -32.52 0.62
N ASN A 560 -11.54 -31.90 -0.06
CA ASN A 560 -12.66 -31.23 0.59
C ASN A 560 -13.58 -32.23 1.30
N ALA A 561 -13.82 -32.03 2.59
CA ALA A 561 -14.79 -32.82 3.35
C ALA A 561 -16.11 -32.05 3.51
N THR A 562 -17.26 -32.74 3.45
CA THR A 562 -18.58 -32.11 3.63
C THR A 562 -19.45 -32.87 4.63
N ALA A 563 -20.29 -32.15 5.36
CA ALA A 563 -21.26 -32.72 6.31
C ALA A 563 -22.53 -31.86 6.36
N SER A 564 -23.69 -32.51 6.49
CA SER A 564 -24.95 -31.80 6.75
C SER A 564 -25.19 -31.75 8.26
N VAL A 565 -25.21 -30.54 8.83
CA VAL A 565 -25.24 -30.30 10.27
C VAL A 565 -26.50 -29.55 10.64
N THR A 566 -27.26 -30.09 11.59
CA THR A 566 -28.42 -29.39 12.15
C THR A 566 -28.01 -28.63 13.41
N VAL A 567 -28.27 -27.33 13.41
CA VAL A 567 -28.10 -26.42 14.54
C VAL A 567 -29.44 -26.28 15.25
N GLU A 568 -29.45 -26.51 16.56
CA GLU A 568 -30.62 -26.28 17.42
C GLU A 568 -30.48 -24.96 18.19
N ASN A 569 -31.62 -24.38 18.58
CA ASN A 569 -31.66 -23.09 19.25
C ASN A 569 -30.88 -23.09 20.58
N GLY A 570 -30.01 -22.09 20.74
CA GLY A 570 -29.16 -21.91 21.92
C GLY A 570 -28.11 -23.00 22.14
N THR A 571 -27.74 -23.75 21.10
CA THR A 571 -26.73 -24.81 21.21
C THR A 571 -25.74 -24.78 20.05
N PHE A 572 -24.48 -25.13 20.33
CA PHE A 572 -23.47 -25.40 19.32
C PHE A 572 -23.40 -26.89 19.05
N THR A 573 -23.69 -27.29 17.81
CA THR A 573 -23.55 -28.67 17.34
C THR A 573 -22.09 -28.95 17.00
N THR A 574 -21.50 -29.98 17.59
CA THR A 574 -20.12 -30.36 17.26
C THR A 574 -20.06 -31.11 15.94
N GLN A 575 -19.27 -30.62 14.98
CA GLN A 575 -18.91 -31.30 13.75
C GLN A 575 -17.39 -31.27 13.60
N ASN A 576 -16.75 -32.42 13.57
CA ASN A 576 -15.30 -32.50 13.31
C ASN A 576 -15.08 -32.95 11.86
N PHE A 577 -14.06 -32.40 11.22
CA PHE A 577 -13.62 -32.82 9.90
C PHE A 577 -12.24 -33.46 10.00
N THR A 578 -12.08 -34.56 9.27
CA THR A 578 -10.78 -35.17 9.02
C THR A 578 -10.57 -35.07 7.53
N LEU A 579 -9.61 -34.24 7.11
CA LEU A 579 -9.26 -34.10 5.71
C LEU A 579 -8.24 -35.16 5.32
N VAL A 580 -8.35 -35.64 4.08
CA VAL A 580 -7.43 -36.61 3.49
C VAL A 580 -6.43 -35.83 2.65
N ASP A 581 -5.16 -36.21 2.71
CA ASP A 581 -4.11 -35.60 1.90
C ASP A 581 -4.46 -35.68 0.41
N ALA A 582 -4.22 -34.59 -0.32
CA ALA A 582 -4.41 -34.49 -1.75
C ALA A 582 -3.26 -33.72 -2.40
N LEU A 583 -3.08 -33.88 -3.71
CA LEU A 583 -2.11 -33.10 -4.46
C LEU A 583 -2.55 -31.63 -4.57
N GLY A 584 -1.81 -30.72 -3.91
CA GLY A 584 -1.96 -29.28 -4.07
C GLY A 584 -0.96 -28.74 -5.08
N VAL A 585 -1.40 -27.88 -6.01
CA VAL A 585 -0.51 -27.19 -6.97
C VAL A 585 -1.03 -25.79 -7.26
N ARG A 586 -0.20 -24.78 -6.98
CA ARG A 586 -0.43 -23.37 -7.31
C ARG A 586 0.84 -22.78 -7.91
N ILE A 587 0.73 -22.09 -9.06
CA ILE A 587 1.88 -21.36 -9.62
C ILE A 587 1.96 -20.03 -8.90
N VAL A 588 3.08 -19.79 -8.21
CA VAL A 588 3.35 -18.56 -7.45
C VAL A 588 3.99 -17.51 -8.35
N SER A 589 4.91 -17.93 -9.22
CA SER A 589 5.58 -17.04 -10.17
C SER A 589 5.72 -17.76 -11.52
N GLY A 590 5.27 -17.09 -12.59
CA GLY A 590 5.32 -17.60 -13.96
C GLY A 590 6.67 -17.38 -14.64
N GLN A 591 6.80 -17.89 -15.88
CA GLN A 591 8.00 -17.63 -16.68
C GLN A 591 8.08 -16.15 -17.10
N PRO A 592 9.29 -15.57 -17.21
CA PRO A 592 9.45 -14.24 -17.79
C PRO A 592 8.99 -14.23 -19.26
N PRO A 593 8.47 -13.11 -19.78
CA PRO A 593 8.02 -13.03 -21.17
C PRO A 593 9.17 -13.11 -22.18
N VAL A 594 10.37 -12.66 -21.80
CA VAL A 594 11.57 -12.60 -22.66
C VAL A 594 12.82 -12.97 -21.87
N VAL A 595 13.75 -13.70 -22.51
CA VAL A 595 15.11 -13.91 -22.00
C VAL A 595 16.16 -13.84 -23.12
N GLU A 596 17.39 -13.46 -22.79
CA GLU A 596 18.53 -13.64 -23.68
C GLU A 596 19.01 -15.10 -23.64
N GLY A 597 19.43 -15.65 -24.78
CA GLY A 597 20.12 -16.93 -24.83
C GLY A 597 21.30 -16.93 -23.86
N GLY A 598 21.33 -17.88 -22.92
CA GLY A 598 22.29 -17.94 -21.82
C GLY A 598 21.68 -17.63 -20.45
N GLU A 599 20.46 -17.09 -20.41
CA GLU A 599 19.71 -16.80 -19.19
C GLU A 599 18.73 -17.94 -18.83
N SER A 600 18.13 -17.85 -17.64
CA SER A 600 17.17 -18.82 -17.13
C SER A 600 15.74 -18.27 -17.17
N ALA A 601 14.81 -19.04 -17.73
CA ALA A 601 13.38 -18.84 -17.49
C ALA A 601 12.97 -19.64 -16.25
N SER A 602 12.59 -18.95 -15.17
CA SER A 602 12.25 -19.57 -13.88
C SER A 602 10.76 -19.53 -13.61
N VAL A 603 10.27 -20.51 -12.84
CA VAL A 603 8.90 -20.67 -12.36
C VAL A 603 8.98 -21.14 -10.91
N THR A 604 8.12 -20.60 -10.06
CA THR A 604 7.92 -21.11 -8.69
C THR A 604 6.51 -21.64 -8.58
N ALA A 605 6.37 -22.89 -8.13
CA ALA A 605 5.09 -23.50 -7.84
C ALA A 605 5.04 -23.93 -6.37
N GLU A 606 4.06 -23.46 -5.62
CA GLU A 606 3.73 -24.02 -4.32
C GLU A 606 3.02 -25.36 -4.55
N VAL A 607 3.52 -26.41 -3.91
CA VAL A 607 2.97 -27.76 -4.04
C VAL A 607 2.73 -28.39 -2.67
N ALA A 608 1.78 -29.32 -2.61
CA ALA A 608 1.55 -30.16 -1.44
C ALA A 608 1.39 -31.62 -1.84
N ASN A 609 2.02 -32.52 -1.09
CA ASN A 609 1.98 -33.98 -1.27
C ASN A 609 2.45 -34.44 -2.66
N LEU A 610 3.48 -33.80 -3.20
CA LEU A 610 4.03 -34.09 -4.54
C LEU A 610 4.97 -35.31 -4.51
N ASP A 611 4.56 -36.42 -5.12
CA ASP A 611 5.39 -37.62 -5.24
C ASP A 611 6.39 -37.53 -6.38
N THR A 612 5.93 -37.12 -7.56
CA THR A 612 6.76 -37.02 -8.76
C THR A 612 6.43 -35.78 -9.57
N TYR A 613 7.48 -35.18 -10.13
CA TYR A 613 7.38 -34.03 -11.01
C TYR A 613 8.04 -34.33 -12.37
N THR A 614 7.41 -33.90 -13.45
CA THR A 614 7.98 -33.97 -14.80
C THR A 614 7.86 -32.60 -15.47
N ALA A 615 8.88 -32.19 -16.22
CA ALA A 615 8.83 -31.01 -17.07
C ALA A 615 9.08 -31.42 -18.53
N GLU A 616 8.24 -30.92 -19.45
CA GLU A 616 8.39 -31.13 -20.89
C GLU A 616 8.43 -29.79 -21.63
N LEU A 617 9.32 -29.67 -22.61
CA LEU A 617 9.32 -28.53 -23.53
C LEU A 617 8.20 -28.70 -24.56
N THR A 618 7.34 -27.70 -24.67
CA THR A 618 6.20 -27.70 -25.61
C THR A 618 6.26 -26.59 -26.65
N GLY A 619 7.18 -25.63 -26.49
CA GLY A 619 7.49 -24.59 -27.48
C GLY A 619 8.39 -25.06 -28.63
N ASN A 620 8.86 -24.12 -29.46
CA ASN A 620 9.75 -24.41 -30.58
C ASN A 620 11.25 -24.31 -30.23
N TYR A 621 11.58 -23.94 -28.99
CA TYR A 621 12.95 -23.87 -28.52
C TYR A 621 13.60 -25.26 -28.47
N SER A 622 14.84 -25.33 -28.95
CA SER A 622 15.55 -26.58 -29.17
C SER A 622 15.88 -27.27 -27.84
N PRO A 623 15.48 -28.55 -27.62
CA PRO A 623 15.82 -29.27 -26.40
C PRO A 623 17.33 -29.48 -26.18
N THR A 624 18.15 -29.37 -27.23
CA THR A 624 19.62 -29.44 -27.07
C THR A 624 20.22 -28.15 -26.54
N ASP A 625 19.45 -27.07 -26.56
CA ASP A 625 19.85 -25.72 -26.14
C ASP A 625 19.19 -25.32 -24.82
N ALA A 626 18.53 -26.25 -24.14
CA ALA A 626 17.86 -26.04 -22.86
C ALA A 626 18.39 -27.02 -21.81
N THR A 627 18.61 -26.52 -20.58
CA THR A 627 18.95 -27.33 -19.42
C THR A 627 17.95 -27.09 -18.30
N LEU A 628 17.25 -28.14 -17.88
CA LEU A 628 16.28 -28.08 -16.79
C LEU A 628 16.98 -28.19 -15.43
N TYR A 629 16.57 -27.34 -14.50
CA TYR A 629 16.88 -27.40 -13.09
C TYR A 629 15.60 -27.43 -12.28
N VAL A 630 15.57 -28.31 -11.27
CA VAL A 630 14.50 -28.38 -10.28
C VAL A 630 15.13 -28.26 -8.91
N ASN A 631 14.74 -27.23 -8.15
CA ASN A 631 15.38 -26.81 -6.89
C ASN A 631 16.90 -26.68 -7.02
N GLY A 632 17.36 -26.12 -8.14
CA GLY A 632 18.78 -25.89 -8.44
C GLY A 632 19.58 -27.15 -8.83
N ILE A 633 18.94 -28.31 -8.93
CA ILE A 633 19.57 -29.56 -9.37
C ILE A 633 19.21 -29.82 -10.83
N GLN A 634 20.22 -30.07 -11.67
CA GLN A 634 20.02 -30.39 -13.07
C GLN A 634 19.25 -31.71 -13.24
N GLN A 635 18.21 -31.70 -14.07
CA GLN A 635 17.34 -32.85 -14.35
C GLN A 635 17.15 -33.03 -15.87
N PRO A 636 16.84 -34.26 -16.34
CA PRO A 636 16.41 -34.47 -17.73
C PRO A 636 14.95 -34.07 -17.95
N PHE A 637 14.64 -33.46 -19.10
CA PHE A 637 13.25 -33.24 -19.53
C PHE A 637 12.54 -34.58 -19.81
N GLY A 638 11.24 -34.62 -19.51
CA GLY A 638 10.35 -35.77 -19.77
C GLY A 638 10.55 -36.98 -18.84
N GLU A 639 11.54 -36.94 -17.94
CA GLU A 639 11.78 -38.01 -16.97
C GLU A 639 11.16 -37.65 -15.61
N PRO A 640 10.40 -38.56 -14.97
CA PRO A 640 9.83 -38.31 -13.65
C PRO A 640 10.91 -38.15 -12.57
N ILE A 641 10.83 -37.03 -11.83
CA ILE A 641 11.68 -36.71 -10.68
C ILE A 641 10.92 -37.10 -9.42
N PHE A 642 11.44 -38.08 -8.66
CA PHE A 642 10.82 -38.52 -7.41
C PHE A 642 11.18 -37.58 -6.26
N LEU A 643 10.15 -36.96 -5.67
CA LEU A 643 10.22 -36.00 -4.57
C LEU A 643 9.64 -36.56 -3.27
N GLY A 644 8.83 -37.62 -3.34
CA GLY A 644 8.43 -38.45 -2.20
C GLY A 644 7.49 -37.76 -1.21
N GLY A 645 6.42 -37.14 -1.71
CA GLY A 645 5.43 -36.43 -0.90
C GLY A 645 5.89 -35.03 -0.50
N TYR A 646 6.59 -34.32 -1.39
CA TYR A 646 7.12 -32.98 -1.13
C TYR A 646 6.01 -31.93 -1.02
N SER A 647 6.12 -31.07 -0.01
CA SER A 647 5.25 -29.91 0.19
C SER A 647 6.12 -28.66 0.43
N GLY A 648 5.75 -27.55 -0.21
CA GLY A 648 6.49 -26.28 -0.22
C GLY A 648 6.78 -25.79 -1.64
N ASP A 649 7.69 -24.83 -1.78
CA ASP A 649 8.02 -24.25 -3.07
C ASP A 649 8.88 -25.18 -3.94
N LEU A 650 8.41 -25.39 -5.17
CA LEU A 650 9.13 -26.06 -6.24
C LEU A 650 9.64 -25.00 -7.23
N ASN A 651 10.95 -24.76 -7.20
CA ASN A 651 11.62 -23.84 -8.11
C ASN A 651 12.05 -24.60 -9.36
N VAL A 652 11.53 -24.23 -10.51
CA VAL A 652 11.85 -24.82 -11.81
C VAL A 652 12.52 -23.76 -12.67
N ALA A 653 13.73 -24.02 -13.15
CA ALA A 653 14.44 -23.11 -14.04
C ALA A 653 14.87 -23.84 -15.31
N VAL A 654 14.70 -23.20 -16.46
CA VAL A 654 15.25 -23.67 -17.73
C VAL A 654 16.33 -22.70 -18.17
N GLU A 655 17.59 -23.12 -18.05
CA GLU A 655 18.74 -22.40 -18.60
C GLU A 655 18.79 -22.59 -20.12
N THR A 656 18.88 -21.49 -20.84
CA THR A 656 19.01 -21.45 -22.30
C THR A 656 20.49 -21.39 -22.72
N THR A 657 20.84 -21.86 -23.91
CA THR A 657 22.21 -21.77 -24.43
C THR A 657 22.48 -20.39 -25.03
N SER A 658 23.65 -19.82 -24.74
CA SER A 658 24.05 -18.52 -25.28
C SER A 658 24.06 -18.46 -26.81
N GLY A 659 23.50 -17.38 -27.37
CA GLY A 659 23.44 -17.13 -28.81
C GLY A 659 22.38 -17.93 -29.57
N THR A 660 21.39 -18.50 -28.87
CA THR A 660 20.28 -19.25 -29.48
C THR A 660 18.96 -18.47 -29.36
N ALA A 661 17.98 -18.80 -30.19
CA ALA A 661 16.69 -18.14 -30.19
C ALA A 661 15.54 -19.14 -30.41
N GLY A 662 14.34 -18.78 -29.96
CA GLY A 662 13.12 -19.57 -30.12
C GLY A 662 12.11 -19.29 -29.02
N GLU A 663 11.04 -20.06 -28.98
CA GLU A 663 9.94 -19.92 -28.03
C GLU A 663 10.00 -21.05 -27.00
N LEU A 664 10.21 -20.70 -25.74
CA LEU A 664 10.33 -21.62 -24.62
C LEU A 664 9.02 -21.68 -23.85
N SER A 665 8.36 -22.83 -23.90
CA SER A 665 7.18 -23.15 -23.09
C SER A 665 7.41 -24.47 -22.38
N VAL A 666 6.98 -24.56 -21.12
CA VAL A 666 7.18 -25.74 -20.29
C VAL A 666 5.83 -26.25 -19.79
N THR A 667 5.54 -27.52 -20.07
CA THR A 667 4.45 -28.25 -19.41
C THR A 667 5.00 -28.94 -18.16
N HIS A 668 4.44 -28.58 -17.03
CA HIS A 668 4.70 -29.06 -15.69
C HIS A 668 3.65 -30.10 -15.34
N THR A 669 4.05 -31.35 -15.15
CA THR A 669 3.17 -32.44 -14.71
C THR A 669 3.52 -32.79 -13.27
N PHE A 670 2.57 -32.58 -12.37
CA PHE A 670 2.65 -32.85 -10.95
C PHE A 670 1.85 -34.12 -10.65
N HIS A 671 2.41 -35.06 -9.90
CA HIS A 671 1.72 -36.27 -9.48
C HIS A 671 1.98 -36.56 -8.01
N GLY A 672 0.92 -36.88 -7.27
CA GLY A 672 0.94 -37.09 -5.83
C GLY A 672 -0.44 -37.52 -5.35
N GLU A 673 -0.51 -38.29 -4.26
CA GLU A 673 -1.77 -38.82 -3.70
C GLU A 673 -2.70 -39.53 -4.71
N GLY A 674 -2.13 -40.06 -5.80
CA GLY A 674 -2.87 -40.73 -6.87
C GLY A 674 -3.46 -39.80 -7.94
N ASP A 675 -3.32 -38.48 -7.79
CA ASP A 675 -3.79 -37.46 -8.74
C ASP A 675 -2.68 -36.95 -9.65
N THR A 676 -3.07 -36.37 -10.79
CA THR A 676 -2.15 -35.71 -11.72
C THR A 676 -2.70 -34.35 -12.14
N ILE A 677 -1.90 -33.31 -11.94
CA ILE A 677 -2.21 -31.93 -12.33
C ILE A 677 -1.18 -31.48 -13.36
N GLU A 678 -1.65 -30.92 -14.48
CA GLU A 678 -0.80 -30.32 -15.50
C GLU A 678 -0.97 -28.80 -15.52
N ARG A 679 0.15 -28.08 -15.66
CA ARG A 679 0.21 -26.63 -15.87
C ARG A 679 1.19 -26.33 -16.98
N THR A 680 0.92 -25.35 -17.81
CA THR A 680 1.86 -24.88 -18.83
C THR A 680 2.24 -23.46 -18.49
N THR A 681 3.54 -23.17 -18.51
CA THR A 681 4.10 -21.83 -18.37
C THR A 681 4.75 -21.40 -19.68
N GLY A 682 4.86 -20.08 -19.88
CA GLY A 682 5.31 -19.45 -21.13
C GLY A 682 4.14 -19.06 -22.04
N PRO A 683 4.42 -18.68 -23.30
CA PRO A 683 5.73 -18.73 -23.94
C PRO A 683 6.68 -17.63 -23.45
N THR A 684 7.93 -18.00 -23.18
CA THR A 684 9.06 -17.08 -23.08
C THR A 684 9.72 -16.97 -24.45
N GLU A 685 9.85 -15.77 -25.00
CA GLU A 685 10.63 -15.55 -26.21
C GLU A 685 12.12 -15.47 -25.86
N VAL A 686 12.91 -16.38 -26.45
CA VAL A 686 14.37 -16.43 -26.29
C VAL A 686 15.00 -15.74 -27.50
N PHE A 687 15.74 -14.67 -27.27
CA PHE A 687 16.52 -14.00 -28.31
C PHE A 687 18.00 -14.37 -28.22
N ALA A 688 18.67 -14.46 -29.37
CA ALA A 688 20.11 -14.75 -29.40
C ALA A 688 20.94 -13.67 -28.71
N GLU A 689 20.50 -12.42 -28.86
CA GLU A 689 20.97 -11.23 -28.13
C GLU A 689 19.73 -10.35 -27.90
N VAL A 690 19.58 -9.79 -26.71
CA VAL A 690 18.58 -8.76 -26.40
C VAL A 690 19.24 -7.39 -26.46
N THR A 691 18.44 -6.34 -26.67
CA THR A 691 18.91 -4.96 -26.57
C THR A 691 18.49 -4.40 -25.22
N ASP A 692 19.45 -4.07 -24.37
CA ASP A 692 19.19 -3.56 -23.02
C ASP A 692 19.01 -2.04 -23.04
N ILE A 693 17.87 -1.56 -22.57
CA ILE A 693 17.50 -0.14 -22.51
C ILE A 693 17.35 0.27 -21.04
N ALA A 694 18.04 1.33 -20.64
CA ALA A 694 17.84 1.95 -19.34
C ALA A 694 17.03 3.24 -19.50
N VAL A 695 15.84 3.31 -18.91
CA VAL A 695 15.13 4.58 -18.70
C VAL A 695 15.67 5.17 -17.40
N VAL A 696 16.10 6.42 -17.44
CA VAL A 696 16.70 7.12 -16.30
C VAL A 696 15.78 8.24 -15.86
N ASP A 697 15.32 8.16 -14.61
CA ASP A 697 14.45 9.15 -13.98
C ASP A 697 14.91 9.34 -12.53
N SER A 698 15.13 10.58 -12.10
CA SER A 698 15.76 10.91 -10.82
C SER A 698 14.89 10.60 -9.61
N ASP A 699 13.57 10.63 -9.77
CA ASP A 699 12.62 10.36 -8.69
C ASP A 699 11.55 9.32 -9.05
N GLN A 700 11.73 8.65 -10.20
CA GLN A 700 10.89 7.56 -10.72
C GLN A 700 9.41 7.94 -10.85
N ASN A 701 9.08 9.23 -10.81
CA ASN A 701 7.69 9.69 -10.86
C ASN A 701 7.03 9.50 -12.23
N PHE A 702 7.84 9.51 -13.30
CA PHE A 702 7.33 9.42 -14.68
C PHE A 702 8.16 8.47 -15.58
N GLY A 703 9.19 7.85 -15.03
CA GLY A 703 10.05 6.92 -15.76
C GLY A 703 9.31 5.62 -16.10
N ASP A 704 8.45 5.15 -15.20
CA ASP A 704 7.53 4.03 -15.40
C ASP A 704 6.63 4.24 -16.62
N GLN A 705 6.09 5.45 -16.82
CA GLN A 705 5.26 5.80 -17.96
C GLN A 705 6.04 5.72 -19.28
N VAL A 706 7.31 6.13 -19.26
CA VAL A 706 8.22 5.97 -20.41
C VAL A 706 8.52 4.48 -20.65
N VAL A 707 8.71 3.68 -19.60
CA VAL A 707 8.87 2.22 -19.71
C VAL A 707 7.65 1.59 -20.38
N THR A 708 6.43 1.88 -19.92
CA THR A 708 5.18 1.34 -20.48
C THR A 708 5.09 1.60 -21.98
N VAL A 709 5.33 2.85 -22.41
CA VAL A 709 5.27 3.21 -23.84
C VAL A 709 6.31 2.43 -24.65
N LEU A 710 7.53 2.29 -24.12
CA LEU A 710 8.58 1.56 -24.81
C LEU A 710 8.27 0.05 -24.88
N GLU A 711 7.66 -0.54 -23.85
CA GLU A 711 7.24 -1.95 -23.85
C GLU A 711 6.10 -2.22 -24.83
N GLU A 712 5.19 -1.26 -25.01
CA GLU A 712 4.09 -1.35 -25.97
C GLU A 712 4.54 -1.18 -27.43
N GLU A 713 5.46 -0.25 -27.68
CA GLU A 713 5.84 0.18 -29.03
C GLU A 713 7.10 -0.53 -29.58
N LEU A 714 8.01 -0.97 -28.71
CA LEU A 714 9.21 -1.69 -29.14
C LEU A 714 8.95 -3.20 -29.26
N PRO A 715 9.62 -3.88 -30.21
CA PRO A 715 9.62 -5.33 -30.26
C PRO A 715 10.13 -5.96 -28.95
N ALA A 716 9.66 -7.16 -28.61
CA ALA A 716 10.02 -7.86 -27.36
C ALA A 716 11.54 -8.09 -27.15
N GLN A 717 12.36 -7.99 -28.19
CA GLN A 717 13.83 -8.09 -28.08
C GLN A 717 14.48 -6.93 -27.32
N TYR A 718 13.75 -5.84 -27.06
CA TYR A 718 14.20 -4.70 -26.27
C TYR A 718 13.79 -4.90 -24.81
N ARG A 719 14.76 -5.13 -23.93
CA ARG A 719 14.53 -5.28 -22.49
C ARG A 719 14.73 -3.94 -21.83
N ILE A 720 13.69 -3.42 -21.19
CA ILE A 720 13.68 -2.08 -20.61
C ILE A 720 13.84 -2.19 -19.09
N THR A 721 14.63 -1.30 -18.51
CA THR A 721 14.85 -1.22 -17.06
C THR A 721 14.75 0.23 -16.63
N LEU A 722 13.93 0.51 -15.62
CA LEU A 722 13.93 1.82 -14.96
C LEU A 722 15.10 1.91 -13.99
N LEU A 723 15.87 2.99 -14.08
CA LEU A 723 17.00 3.29 -13.22
C LEU A 723 16.84 4.68 -12.61
N GLU A 724 17.20 4.80 -11.34
CA GLU A 724 17.55 6.10 -10.78
C GLU A 724 18.85 6.62 -11.42
N ASP A 725 18.92 7.92 -11.61
CA ASP A 725 20.04 8.60 -12.27
C ASP A 725 21.39 8.45 -11.55
N GLN A 726 21.40 8.27 -10.22
CA GLN A 726 22.59 7.87 -9.47
C GLN A 726 23.22 6.56 -9.96
N ASN A 727 22.41 5.64 -10.49
CA ASN A 727 22.86 4.34 -11.00
C ASN A 727 23.23 4.38 -12.49
N ALA A 728 22.91 5.47 -13.21
CA ALA A 728 23.14 5.58 -14.64
C ALA A 728 24.63 5.46 -15.01
N MET A 729 25.54 6.02 -14.20
CA MET A 729 26.98 5.91 -14.42
C MET A 729 27.51 4.47 -14.28
N GLU A 730 27.00 3.72 -13.30
CA GLU A 730 27.41 2.32 -13.08
C GLU A 730 26.88 1.40 -14.19
N GLY A 731 25.73 1.75 -14.77
CA GLY A 731 25.13 1.05 -15.90
C GLY A 731 25.85 1.27 -17.24
N VAL A 732 26.80 2.20 -17.36
CA VAL A 732 27.49 2.45 -18.65
C VAL A 732 28.27 1.22 -19.07
N GLY A 733 27.88 0.63 -20.20
CA GLY A 733 28.42 -0.61 -20.73
C GLY A 733 27.63 -1.88 -20.35
N ALA A 734 26.66 -1.77 -19.43
CA ALA A 734 25.64 -2.78 -19.21
C ALA A 734 24.47 -2.61 -20.19
N TYR A 735 24.05 -1.37 -20.46
CA TYR A 735 22.95 -1.02 -21.36
C TYR A 735 23.44 -0.57 -22.74
N ASP A 736 22.67 -0.90 -23.78
CA ASP A 736 22.92 -0.51 -25.16
C ASP A 736 22.47 0.93 -25.44
N THR A 737 21.39 1.37 -24.77
CA THR A 737 20.84 2.72 -24.86
C THR A 737 20.33 3.21 -23.51
N PHE A 738 20.54 4.49 -23.23
CA PHE A 738 19.91 5.21 -22.13
C PHE A 738 18.81 6.14 -22.65
N VAL A 739 17.68 6.22 -21.96
CA VAL A 739 16.60 7.17 -22.19
C VAL A 739 16.51 8.07 -20.97
N MET A 740 17.05 9.27 -21.08
CA MET A 740 17.13 10.22 -19.99
C MET A 740 15.80 10.99 -19.91
N GLN A 741 14.93 10.60 -18.99
CA GLN A 741 13.62 11.19 -18.76
C GLN A 741 13.76 12.40 -17.83
N ASP A 742 14.32 12.18 -16.64
CA ASP A 742 14.61 13.21 -15.64
C ASP A 742 15.97 13.00 -15.00
N VAL A 743 16.67 14.10 -14.71
CA VAL A 743 18.03 14.08 -14.16
C VAL A 743 18.17 15.13 -13.07
N ASP A 744 18.60 14.70 -11.90
CA ASP A 744 19.11 15.57 -10.85
C ASP A 744 20.64 15.71 -11.01
N PRO A 745 21.16 16.91 -11.31
CA PRO A 745 22.60 17.14 -11.39
C PRO A 745 23.35 16.92 -10.06
N ALA A 746 22.65 16.76 -8.93
CA ALA A 746 23.23 16.33 -7.66
C ALA A 746 23.62 14.84 -7.66
N ASP A 747 22.84 14.01 -8.36
CA ASP A 747 22.97 12.54 -8.33
C ASP A 747 23.73 12.02 -9.55
N LEU A 748 23.54 12.66 -10.72
CA LEU A 748 24.28 12.34 -11.93
C LEU A 748 25.17 13.50 -12.39
N ASN A 749 26.48 13.27 -12.41
CA ASN A 749 27.40 14.16 -13.12
C ASN A 749 27.22 14.01 -14.64
N VAL A 750 26.31 14.80 -15.21
CA VAL A 750 25.96 14.76 -16.64
C VAL A 750 27.18 14.94 -17.55
N GLN A 751 28.15 15.77 -17.17
CA GLN A 751 29.37 15.95 -17.98
C GLN A 751 30.22 14.66 -18.00
N ALA A 752 30.32 13.96 -16.88
CA ALA A 752 31.01 12.68 -16.80
C ALA A 752 30.24 11.58 -17.54
N PHE A 753 28.91 11.57 -17.44
CA PHE A 753 28.04 10.63 -18.16
C PHE A 753 28.19 10.79 -19.66
N VAL A 754 28.05 12.02 -20.17
CA VAL A 754 28.26 12.33 -21.60
C VAL A 754 29.65 11.88 -22.04
N ALA A 755 30.70 12.11 -21.25
CA ALA A 755 32.05 11.66 -21.58
C ALA A 755 32.19 10.12 -21.60
N ALA A 756 31.44 9.41 -20.75
CA ALA A 756 31.43 7.95 -20.70
C ALA A 756 30.62 7.34 -21.87
N THR A 757 29.59 8.04 -22.34
CA THR A 757 28.76 7.65 -23.49
C THR A 757 29.17 8.32 -24.81
N ASP A 758 30.30 9.05 -24.85
CA ASP A 758 30.84 9.73 -26.05
C ASP A 758 31.51 8.72 -27.01
N SER A 759 30.76 7.68 -27.36
CA SER A 759 31.20 6.63 -28.28
C SER A 759 30.00 5.98 -28.96
N PRO A 760 30.17 5.35 -30.13
CA PRO A 760 29.08 4.62 -30.75
C PRO A 760 28.70 3.34 -29.99
N ALA A 761 29.32 3.00 -28.85
CA ALA A 761 29.04 1.78 -28.09
C ALA A 761 27.78 1.85 -27.21
N THR A 762 27.35 3.06 -26.80
CA THR A 762 26.11 3.27 -26.03
C THR A 762 25.33 4.45 -26.61
N GLY A 763 24.05 4.25 -26.96
CA GLY A 763 23.17 5.31 -27.43
C GLY A 763 22.55 6.09 -26.27
N VAL A 764 22.15 7.34 -26.51
CA VAL A 764 21.45 8.14 -25.48
C VAL A 764 20.33 8.95 -26.10
N VAL A 765 19.11 8.81 -25.59
CA VAL A 765 17.95 9.63 -25.93
C VAL A 765 17.69 10.58 -24.77
N TRP A 766 17.92 11.88 -24.99
CA TRP A 766 17.64 12.93 -24.02
C TRP A 766 16.23 13.45 -24.23
N LEU A 767 15.35 13.23 -23.26
CA LEU A 767 14.00 13.77 -23.23
C LEU A 767 13.98 15.12 -22.53
N ASP A 768 12.90 15.85 -22.75
CA ASP A 768 12.61 17.10 -22.08
C ASP A 768 11.13 17.41 -22.29
N ASN A 769 10.47 18.08 -21.34
CA ASN A 769 9.19 18.73 -21.58
C ASN A 769 9.03 20.00 -20.74
N TRP A 770 7.96 20.76 -20.96
CA TRP A 770 7.67 21.91 -20.11
C TRP A 770 7.60 21.50 -18.63
N GLY A 771 8.25 22.25 -17.76
CA GLY A 771 8.33 21.94 -16.33
C GLY A 771 9.75 21.52 -15.91
N SER A 772 9.81 20.78 -14.79
CA SER A 772 11.03 20.19 -14.21
C SER A 772 11.10 18.69 -14.34
N ASP A 773 9.96 18.01 -14.48
CA ASP A 773 9.84 16.55 -14.31
C ASP A 773 10.30 15.76 -15.54
N SER A 774 10.61 16.47 -16.64
CA SER A 774 11.48 15.96 -17.69
C SER A 774 12.44 17.05 -18.14
N ASN A 775 13.67 16.96 -17.65
CA ASN A 775 14.66 18.04 -17.77
C ASN A 775 15.96 17.64 -18.49
N ALA A 776 16.07 16.43 -19.03
CA ALA A 776 17.37 15.90 -19.37
C ALA A 776 18.12 16.73 -20.44
N ILE A 777 17.44 17.30 -21.44
CA ILE A 777 18.07 18.24 -22.39
C ILE A 777 18.52 19.54 -21.71
N ARG A 778 17.80 20.03 -20.69
CA ARG A 778 18.21 21.19 -19.87
C ARG A 778 19.53 20.89 -19.16
N GLU A 779 19.65 19.72 -18.54
CA GLU A 779 20.87 19.36 -17.82
C GLU A 779 22.04 19.05 -18.75
N LEU A 780 21.78 18.43 -19.91
CA LEU A 780 22.76 18.31 -20.99
C LEU A 780 23.30 19.69 -21.40
N SER A 781 22.41 20.66 -21.66
CA SER A 781 22.76 22.03 -22.02
C SER A 781 23.60 22.72 -20.94
N ASN A 782 23.23 22.55 -19.66
CA ASN A 782 23.96 23.11 -18.53
C ASN A 782 25.38 22.53 -18.42
N ALA A 783 25.53 21.23 -18.63
CA ALA A 783 26.79 20.52 -18.44
C ALA A 783 27.78 20.70 -19.60
N THR A 784 27.29 20.68 -20.84
CA THR A 784 28.15 20.67 -22.05
C THR A 784 28.18 22.00 -22.78
N GLY A 785 27.15 22.85 -22.58
CA GLY A 785 26.89 24.01 -23.42
C GLY A 785 26.40 23.66 -24.83
N ASP A 786 26.01 22.40 -25.07
CA ASP A 786 25.50 21.88 -26.33
C ASP A 786 24.32 20.92 -26.09
N PRO A 787 23.06 21.36 -26.30
CA PRO A 787 22.68 22.58 -27.00
C PRO A 787 23.01 23.85 -26.21
N ALA A 788 23.19 24.98 -26.90
CA ALA A 788 23.61 26.22 -26.25
C ALA A 788 22.57 26.78 -25.27
N ARG A 789 21.28 26.53 -25.51
CA ARG A 789 20.18 26.88 -24.62
C ARG A 789 19.00 25.93 -24.81
N ARG A 790 18.31 25.65 -23.70
CA ARG A 790 16.98 25.03 -23.64
C ARG A 790 15.91 26.10 -23.36
N ASN A 791 14.77 25.99 -24.02
CA ASN A 791 13.63 26.91 -23.96
C ASN A 791 12.33 26.12 -23.77
N GLN A 792 11.31 26.76 -23.18
CA GLN A 792 9.98 26.16 -23.01
C GLN A 792 8.86 27.21 -23.07
N SER A 793 7.64 26.76 -23.36
CA SER A 793 6.42 27.58 -23.33
C SER A 793 5.19 26.70 -23.13
N ASN A 794 4.18 27.24 -22.46
CA ASN A 794 2.85 26.67 -22.28
C ASN A 794 1.76 27.69 -22.66
N THR A 795 2.11 28.65 -23.53
CA THR A 795 1.13 29.64 -24.00
C THR A 795 0.56 29.15 -25.32
N GLY A 796 -0.69 28.71 -25.29
CA GLY A 796 -1.47 28.26 -26.45
C GLY A 796 -2.84 27.72 -26.03
N SER A 797 -3.73 27.54 -26.99
CA SER A 797 -5.06 26.92 -26.81
C SER A 797 -5.24 25.73 -27.77
N ALA A 798 -4.14 25.04 -28.12
CA ALA A 798 -4.09 24.04 -29.19
C ALA A 798 -3.06 22.93 -28.89
N THR A 799 -2.99 21.92 -29.73
CA THR A 799 -2.03 20.81 -29.59
C THR A 799 -0.59 21.25 -29.89
N ALA A 800 0.39 20.73 -29.15
CA ALA A 800 1.80 20.84 -29.54
C ALA A 800 2.06 20.02 -30.80
N ILE A 801 2.76 20.59 -31.79
CA ILE A 801 3.00 19.92 -33.08
C ILE A 801 4.49 19.91 -33.44
N TYR A 802 4.98 18.75 -33.86
CA TYR A 802 6.23 18.66 -34.61
C TYR A 802 6.02 19.01 -36.07
N ASN A 803 7.00 19.69 -36.65
CA ASN A 803 7.13 19.94 -38.08
C ASN A 803 8.39 19.19 -38.53
N VAL A 804 8.19 18.12 -39.30
CA VAL A 804 9.27 17.25 -39.76
C VAL A 804 10.02 17.97 -40.88
N THR A 805 11.32 18.18 -40.71
CA THR A 805 12.13 18.97 -41.67
C THR A 805 12.97 18.10 -42.59
N LYS A 806 13.20 16.84 -42.21
CA LYS A 806 14.02 15.87 -42.95
C LYS A 806 13.45 14.46 -42.78
N SER A 807 13.55 13.65 -43.84
CA SER A 807 13.28 12.21 -43.74
C SER A 807 14.32 11.56 -42.83
N HIS A 808 13.87 10.78 -41.87
CA HIS A 808 14.69 10.12 -40.85
C HIS A 808 13.95 8.93 -40.25
N PRO A 809 14.63 7.82 -39.86
CA PRO A 809 13.98 6.66 -39.23
C PRO A 809 13.12 6.97 -38.00
N ILE A 810 13.46 8.02 -37.25
CA ILE A 810 12.68 8.49 -36.09
C ILE A 810 11.23 8.85 -36.45
N PHE A 811 10.96 9.23 -37.70
CA PHE A 811 9.62 9.55 -38.20
C PHE A 811 9.10 8.50 -39.19
N GLU A 812 9.76 7.33 -39.30
CA GLU A 812 9.29 6.22 -40.13
C GLU A 812 7.89 5.79 -39.68
N ASP A 813 7.02 5.55 -40.65
CA ASP A 813 5.58 5.25 -40.46
C ASP A 813 4.75 6.30 -39.69
N VAL A 814 5.34 7.46 -39.37
CA VAL A 814 4.68 8.56 -38.66
C VAL A 814 4.47 9.78 -39.56
N ALA A 815 5.53 10.31 -40.20
CA ALA A 815 5.44 11.52 -41.03
C ALA A 815 6.62 11.74 -41.98
N GLU A 816 6.35 12.33 -43.14
CA GLU A 816 7.35 12.71 -44.14
C GLU A 816 7.83 14.17 -43.98
N PRO A 817 9.01 14.56 -44.51
CA PRO A 817 9.46 15.94 -44.43
C PRO A 817 8.49 16.93 -45.09
N GLY A 818 8.09 17.94 -44.31
CA GLY A 818 7.08 18.93 -44.65
C GLY A 818 5.73 18.69 -43.97
N GLU A 819 5.53 17.54 -43.34
CA GLU A 819 4.33 17.20 -42.58
C GLU A 819 4.44 17.57 -41.10
N THR A 820 3.28 17.60 -40.44
CA THR A 820 3.17 17.93 -39.02
C THR A 820 2.56 16.78 -38.22
N VAL A 821 3.11 16.53 -37.04
CA VAL A 821 2.66 15.47 -36.12
C VAL A 821 2.15 16.13 -34.84
N ALA A 822 0.97 15.74 -34.37
CA ALA A 822 0.44 16.13 -33.07
C ALA A 822 1.17 15.34 -31.97
N VAL A 823 1.66 16.03 -30.93
CA VAL A 823 2.47 15.42 -29.87
C VAL A 823 1.60 15.03 -28.68
N HIS A 824 0.94 16.01 -28.04
CA HIS A 824 0.03 15.76 -26.92
C HIS A 824 -1.11 16.80 -26.89
N ASN A 825 -2.24 16.42 -26.31
CA ASN A 825 -3.54 17.11 -26.42
C ASN A 825 -3.77 18.22 -25.38
N MET A 826 -2.81 18.47 -24.49
CA MET A 826 -2.90 19.46 -23.41
C MET A 826 -3.36 20.85 -23.84
N PHE A 827 -4.36 21.39 -23.15
CA PHE A 827 -5.07 22.64 -23.51
C PHE A 827 -4.14 23.86 -23.66
N TRP A 828 -3.08 23.92 -22.85
CA TRP A 828 -2.06 24.96 -22.79
C TRP A 828 -0.90 24.80 -23.78
N SER A 829 -0.89 23.78 -24.65
CA SER A 829 0.17 23.58 -25.66
C SER A 829 1.59 23.57 -25.06
N ALA A 830 1.77 22.97 -23.88
CA ALA A 830 3.08 22.79 -23.26
C ALA A 830 4.10 22.25 -24.27
N ARG A 831 5.31 22.79 -24.29
CA ARG A 831 6.38 22.36 -25.22
C ARG A 831 7.74 22.89 -24.79
N SER A 832 8.77 22.13 -25.10
CA SER A 832 10.17 22.54 -24.98
C SER A 832 10.93 22.41 -26.30
N TRP A 833 11.99 23.20 -26.45
CA TRP A 833 12.85 23.20 -27.63
C TRP A 833 14.24 23.70 -27.26
N PHE A 834 15.21 23.52 -28.14
CA PHE A 834 16.59 23.93 -27.89
C PHE A 834 17.15 24.78 -29.04
N THR A 835 18.32 25.38 -28.81
CA THR A 835 18.99 26.25 -29.79
C THR A 835 20.46 25.91 -29.94
N ASN A 836 20.97 26.04 -31.17
CA ASN A 836 22.38 25.83 -31.51
C ASN A 836 22.96 24.48 -31.03
N TYR A 837 22.20 23.39 -31.16
CA TYR A 837 22.76 22.05 -31.02
C TYR A 837 23.77 21.78 -32.14
N SER A 838 24.92 21.18 -31.84
CA SER A 838 25.95 20.87 -32.85
C SER A 838 25.55 19.75 -33.81
N GLY A 839 24.65 18.86 -33.37
CA GLY A 839 24.11 17.77 -34.17
C GLY A 839 23.08 18.20 -35.22
N GLN A 840 22.51 17.21 -35.90
CA GLN A 840 21.58 17.41 -36.99
C GLN A 840 20.15 17.56 -36.49
N VAL A 841 19.60 18.78 -36.56
CA VAL A 841 18.15 19.00 -36.39
C VAL A 841 17.37 18.34 -37.52
N ILE A 842 16.33 17.58 -37.15
CA ILE A 842 15.43 16.84 -38.05
C ILE A 842 13.96 17.21 -37.87
N ALA A 843 13.55 17.75 -36.73
CA ALA A 843 12.22 18.36 -36.56
C ALA A 843 12.23 19.57 -35.62
N THR A 844 11.19 20.38 -35.74
CA THR A 844 10.95 21.57 -34.90
C THR A 844 9.57 21.49 -34.25
N VAL A 845 9.38 22.05 -33.06
CA VAL A 845 8.07 22.11 -32.40
C VAL A 845 7.42 23.48 -32.59
N GLY A 846 6.09 23.52 -32.58
CA GLY A 846 5.29 24.72 -32.54
C GLY A 846 3.88 24.45 -32.03
N ALA A 847 3.01 25.45 -32.13
CA ALA A 847 1.58 25.28 -31.96
C ALA A 847 0.84 26.03 -33.09
N PRO A 848 -0.32 25.54 -33.57
CA PRO A 848 -1.05 26.14 -34.70
C PRO A 848 -1.30 27.66 -34.58
N ILE A 849 -1.49 28.16 -33.35
CA ILE A 849 -1.81 29.58 -33.08
C ILE A 849 -0.55 30.38 -32.67
N ALA A 850 0.42 29.74 -32.00
CA ALA A 850 1.63 30.41 -31.51
C ALA A 850 2.78 30.44 -32.53
N GLY A 851 2.69 29.66 -33.61
CA GLY A 851 3.73 29.51 -34.62
C GLY A 851 4.85 28.56 -34.19
N GLN A 852 5.87 28.44 -35.05
CA GLN A 852 7.04 27.61 -34.82
C GLN A 852 7.89 28.17 -33.66
N SER A 853 8.25 27.32 -32.70
CA SER A 853 9.03 27.71 -31.51
C SER A 853 10.53 27.49 -31.73
N GLY A 854 10.94 26.30 -32.16
CA GLY A 854 12.35 26.00 -32.46
C GLY A 854 12.64 24.51 -32.69
N PRO A 855 13.92 24.13 -32.86
CA PRO A 855 14.38 22.74 -32.93
C PRO A 855 13.94 21.89 -31.74
N ALA A 856 13.34 20.74 -32.00
CA ALA A 856 12.81 19.85 -30.97
C ALA A 856 13.32 18.42 -31.08
N VAL A 857 13.59 17.94 -32.31
CA VAL A 857 14.24 16.64 -32.50
C VAL A 857 15.53 16.80 -33.28
N ALA A 858 16.64 16.34 -32.71
CA ALA A 858 17.95 16.33 -33.35
C ALA A 858 18.73 15.06 -33.03
N VAL A 859 19.70 14.73 -33.88
CA VAL A 859 20.53 13.53 -33.74
C VAL A 859 22.00 13.87 -33.91
N ASP A 860 22.87 13.20 -33.16
CA ASP A 860 24.28 13.06 -33.47
C ASP A 860 24.57 11.59 -33.86
N PRO A 861 24.72 11.30 -35.17
CA PRO A 861 24.99 9.94 -35.63
C PRO A 861 26.35 9.37 -35.19
N GLN A 862 27.31 10.19 -34.74
CA GLN A 862 28.62 9.69 -34.32
C GLN A 862 28.56 9.01 -32.95
N THR A 863 27.76 9.58 -32.05
CA THR A 863 27.57 9.11 -30.67
C THR A 863 26.24 8.39 -30.47
N ARG A 864 25.40 8.31 -31.51
CA ARG A 864 24.01 7.81 -31.44
C ARG A 864 23.16 8.57 -30.41
N THR A 865 23.46 9.86 -30.22
CA THR A 865 22.70 10.72 -29.32
C THR A 865 21.46 11.26 -30.03
N VAL A 866 20.31 11.19 -29.38
CA VAL A 866 19.05 11.81 -29.82
C VAL A 866 18.62 12.84 -28.78
N LEU A 867 18.20 14.01 -29.23
CA LEU A 867 17.49 15.00 -28.41
C LEU A 867 16.04 14.99 -28.86
N ALA A 868 15.12 14.74 -27.94
CA ALA A 868 13.69 14.60 -28.19
C ALA A 868 12.89 15.48 -27.21
N ALA A 869 12.91 16.79 -27.46
CA ALA A 869 12.23 17.78 -26.63
C ALA A 869 10.71 17.78 -26.90
N THR A 870 9.89 17.85 -25.85
CA THR A 870 8.42 17.69 -25.81
C THR A 870 7.93 16.23 -25.83
N LEU A 871 8.81 15.23 -25.73
CA LEU A 871 8.40 13.81 -25.56
C LEU A 871 8.47 13.30 -24.12
N GLY A 872 9.11 14.05 -23.22
CA GLY A 872 9.19 13.67 -21.82
C GLY A 872 7.83 13.72 -21.13
N ARG A 873 7.63 12.82 -20.17
CA ARG A 873 6.45 12.84 -19.29
C ARG A 873 6.64 13.83 -18.14
N ALA A 874 5.56 14.39 -17.65
CA ALA A 874 5.59 15.34 -16.54
C ALA A 874 4.21 15.46 -15.91
N GLN A 875 4.12 16.10 -14.75
CA GLN A 875 2.84 16.35 -14.11
C GLN A 875 1.91 17.17 -15.02
N GLY A 876 0.72 16.65 -15.28
CA GLY A 876 -0.23 17.21 -16.24
C GLY A 876 0.21 17.09 -17.70
N ILE A 877 1.14 16.18 -18.03
CA ILE A 877 1.50 15.72 -19.38
C ILE A 877 1.90 14.23 -19.30
N GLU A 878 1.02 13.40 -18.74
CA GLU A 878 1.14 11.95 -18.60
C GLU A 878 0.83 11.19 -19.90
N ASN A 879 1.03 9.86 -19.92
CA ASN A 879 0.79 8.98 -21.08
C ASN A 879 -0.57 9.21 -21.77
N GLU A 880 -1.65 9.37 -21.00
CA GLU A 880 -3.01 9.59 -21.53
C GLU A 880 -3.18 10.85 -22.40
N HIS A 881 -2.22 11.78 -22.31
CA HIS A 881 -2.25 13.04 -23.04
C HIS A 881 -1.51 12.99 -24.37
N PHE A 882 -0.60 12.04 -24.55
CA PHE A 882 0.14 11.86 -25.79
C PHE A 882 -0.73 11.17 -26.85
N TYR A 883 -0.43 11.43 -28.12
CA TYR A 883 -1.03 10.69 -29.21
C TYR A 883 -0.10 9.55 -29.63
N GLU A 884 -0.66 8.44 -30.07
CA GLU A 884 0.06 7.26 -30.60
C GLU A 884 1.22 7.61 -31.57
N PRO A 885 1.10 8.57 -32.53
CA PRO A 885 2.25 8.98 -33.34
C PRO A 885 3.44 9.56 -32.56
N ALA A 886 3.22 10.17 -31.41
CA ALA A 886 4.28 10.71 -30.55
C ALA A 886 5.00 9.59 -29.78
N ASP A 887 4.26 8.59 -29.33
CA ASP A 887 4.76 7.39 -28.66
C ASP A 887 5.60 6.55 -29.62
N GLN A 888 5.11 6.36 -30.86
CA GLN A 888 5.89 5.74 -31.92
C GLN A 888 7.18 6.51 -32.25
N ILE A 889 7.17 7.86 -32.21
CA ILE A 889 8.40 8.66 -32.40
C ILE A 889 9.39 8.41 -31.25
N LEU A 890 8.92 8.28 -30.01
CA LEU A 890 9.75 7.96 -28.85
C LEU A 890 10.40 6.57 -29.04
N ALA A 891 9.61 5.56 -29.37
CA ALA A 891 10.11 4.22 -29.65
C ALA A 891 11.11 4.20 -30.82
N ASN A 892 10.81 4.89 -31.93
CA ASN A 892 11.73 5.00 -33.06
C ASN A 892 13.03 5.74 -32.71
N ALA A 893 12.99 6.70 -31.77
CA ALA A 893 14.17 7.37 -31.24
C ALA A 893 15.06 6.41 -30.44
N VAL A 894 14.46 5.59 -29.57
CA VAL A 894 15.17 4.56 -28.81
C VAL A 894 15.74 3.49 -29.73
N GLU A 895 14.96 3.00 -30.69
CA GLU A 895 15.44 2.05 -31.68
C GLU A 895 16.60 2.62 -32.51
N TYR A 896 16.48 3.87 -32.98
CA TYR A 896 17.56 4.53 -33.72
C TYR A 896 18.84 4.65 -32.87
N ALA A 897 18.72 5.04 -31.60
CA ALA A 897 19.84 5.12 -30.68
C ALA A 897 20.46 3.74 -30.41
N SER A 898 19.67 2.68 -30.45
CA SER A 898 20.09 1.30 -30.17
C SER A 898 20.78 0.60 -31.34
N ARG A 899 20.53 1.01 -32.59
CA ARG A 899 21.14 0.40 -33.79
C ARG A 899 22.64 0.75 -33.92
N CYS A 900 23.53 -0.18 -33.61
CA CYS A 900 24.99 0.01 -33.78
C CYS A 900 25.42 0.00 -35.27
N PRO A 901 26.17 1.00 -35.76
CA PRO A 901 26.73 0.97 -37.11
C PRO A 901 27.77 -0.18 -37.28
N PRO A 902 28.07 -0.62 -38.51
CA PRO A 902 29.04 -1.71 -38.79
C PRO A 902 30.49 -1.50 -38.30
N VAL A 903 30.77 -0.35 -37.69
CA VAL A 903 32.09 0.04 -37.16
C VAL A 903 32.19 -0.22 -35.65
N CYS A 904 31.06 -0.52 -34.99
CA CYS A 904 31.06 -1.16 -33.69
C CYS A 904 31.62 -2.57 -33.88
N SER A 905 32.80 -2.85 -33.32
CA SER A 905 33.20 -4.25 -33.18
C SER A 905 32.12 -4.94 -32.35
N PRO A 906 31.64 -6.15 -32.71
CA PRO A 906 30.85 -6.97 -31.78
C PRO A 906 31.60 -6.99 -30.46
N ARG A 907 30.88 -6.85 -29.33
CA ARG A 907 31.47 -6.93 -27.98
C ARG A 907 32.47 -8.08 -28.00
N ASP A 908 33.76 -7.75 -27.93
CA ASP A 908 34.84 -8.73 -27.99
C ASP A 908 34.51 -9.75 -26.89
N SER A 909 34.41 -11.02 -27.27
CA SER A 909 34.12 -12.19 -26.46
C SER A 909 35.06 -12.31 -25.25
N HIS A 910 34.91 -11.42 -24.27
CA HIS A 910 35.35 -11.61 -22.92
C HIS A 910 34.27 -12.50 -22.30
N PRO A 911 34.60 -13.73 -21.87
CA PRO A 911 33.67 -14.46 -21.01
C PRO A 911 33.36 -13.52 -19.85
N ARG A 912 32.06 -13.19 -19.65
CA ARG A 912 31.59 -12.58 -18.41
C ARG A 912 32.28 -13.38 -17.31
N SER A 913 33.21 -12.74 -16.59
CA SER A 913 33.97 -13.48 -15.59
C SER A 913 32.95 -14.04 -14.62
N ASN A 914 32.94 -15.36 -14.48
CA ASN A 914 32.33 -16.07 -13.35
C ASN A 914 32.97 -15.53 -12.05
N GLN A 915 32.61 -14.33 -11.63
CA GLN A 915 32.57 -14.00 -10.21
C GLN A 915 31.26 -14.60 -9.74
N THR A 916 31.40 -15.84 -9.30
CA THR A 916 30.48 -16.56 -8.43
C THR A 916 29.82 -15.56 -7.48
N ARG A 917 28.53 -15.27 -7.69
CA ARG A 917 27.63 -14.86 -6.59
C ARG A 917 27.65 -16.04 -5.60
N MET A 918 28.58 -16.00 -4.65
CA MET A 918 28.59 -16.96 -3.53
C MET A 918 27.33 -16.70 -2.73
N ARG A 919 26.28 -17.49 -2.97
CA ARG A 919 25.26 -17.76 -1.97
C ARG A 919 25.97 -18.45 -0.80
N LEU A 920 25.95 -17.81 0.36
CA LEU A 920 26.37 -18.39 1.61
C LEU A 920 25.37 -19.49 1.99
N VAL A 921 25.63 -20.73 1.57
CA VAL A 921 24.95 -21.91 2.10
C VAL A 921 25.62 -22.25 3.42
N THR A 922 24.94 -21.96 4.53
CA THR A 922 25.37 -22.44 5.85
C THR A 922 25.00 -23.92 5.95
N VAL A 923 25.97 -24.79 5.67
CA VAL A 923 25.89 -26.22 6.01
C VAL A 923 26.18 -26.34 7.51
N VAL A 924 25.17 -26.72 8.28
CA VAL A 924 25.34 -27.20 9.66
C VAL A 924 25.65 -28.70 9.55
N ASP A 925 26.86 -29.09 9.93
CA ASP A 925 27.22 -30.48 10.18
C ASP A 925 27.61 -30.63 11.66
N GLU A 926 26.98 -31.64 12.29
CA GLU A 926 26.93 -32.09 13.70
C GLU A 926 26.01 -31.36 14.70
#